data_AF-A0A840NAG4-F1
#
_entry.id   AF-A0A840NAG4-F1
#
_cell.length_a   1.000
_cell.length_b   1.000
_cell.length_c   1.000
_cell.angle_alpha   90.00
_cell.angle_beta   90.00
_cell.angle_gamma   90.00
#
_symmetry.space_group_name_H-M   'P 1'
#
loop_
_entity.id
_entity.type
_entity.pdbx_description
1 polymer ?
#
loop_
_entity_poly.entity_id
_entity_poly.type
_entity_poly.pdbx_seq_one_letter_code
_entity_poly.pdbx_strand_id
1 'polypeptide(L)'
;MVADSGHGPTQAAAQGSAQQRAADKGSVGWDTYREPDGLAQLRGSEQTGQFSSFARDGSNDDGFEGTFSCLRESDRGCVIAERAGAGEISSIWFTREPWGDVTGTGNIVIELDGRTVLDAPLIDVVSGRVGAPFEWPLVGNADDSAGGAVIKVPMPYRESMRVTVQNNPNFYHVDYRSFGDAEGVDTFDPSDPAEDVLARLRMFGVADPKGTDPEAQPTRRDFGVVPGTAAPVAQIEGPGQINELRLRIPQIVPSPRVVDDGRAFGAGGGSRFDAAVAPDNEGVRIVRRSDPQVADQVATLSVDGAPAGEWRSGPAAPGGWAVQAIDVPAELTAGKSSVEVASRFVSSSLDVNEFRYDVQSLVDGEWVRTDVLDVGPAHPGEEAAHGYRIDNAVFAREKLLGRYGFSPEEVTASEHVLESARLRITFDGKTTVDAPIGEFFGSGLGEYDVRSMMTSIDPGDGGWYTSWWPMPFSQSATVEIVNGGGVPIEGMTAEVSTAPKDVDENTGYFNATHHRGRTVEGQDWNFLDAKGSGTFYGVTHTMRGLIPPNAAATHRNQPLSMPETNAVANQRNYLEGDERFYVNGSASPAWHGTGSEDYYESGWYFRDGTTFSMPLAGNPAHELNGDGCQYDCTGAYRLQVPDAMPFNDGLIADIEHGPNNDEPGDYSSTAYWYGGHPVSQEKVDDLDLSDRGSRDSHGYEAGGETVEPLQSRFEGTDVERSGQVAASTGPVSFDVELGEDNAGAHLRRLSDQAQAYQQVEVRVDGESAGTWLQPLGNGTHRWLDDGFELPAALTEGKGKVRVELIPVQGAPPWTASRYEVFQY
;
A
#
# COMPACT_ATOMS: atom_id res chain seq x y z
N MET A 1 -67.90 27.71 -22.54
CA MET A 1 -66.87 28.77 -22.63
C MET A 1 -65.81 28.39 -21.62
N VAL A 2 -64.57 28.15 -22.11
CA VAL A 2 -63.30 27.87 -21.38
C VAL A 2 -63.26 26.50 -20.67
N ALA A 3 -62.53 25.45 -21.06
CA ALA A 3 -61.15 25.18 -21.53
C ALA A 3 -60.30 24.52 -20.43
N ASP A 4 -59.52 23.55 -20.90
CA ASP A 4 -58.72 22.50 -20.24
C ASP A 4 -57.36 23.00 -19.71
N SER A 5 -56.76 22.29 -18.74
CA SER A 5 -55.32 21.98 -18.60
C SER A 5 -54.95 21.50 -17.18
N GLY A 6 -54.49 20.26 -17.05
CA GLY A 6 -53.85 19.72 -15.85
C GLY A 6 -52.40 20.16 -15.70
N HIS A 7 -51.83 20.01 -14.49
CA HIS A 7 -50.40 20.01 -14.18
C HIS A 7 -50.18 19.12 -12.95
N GLY A 8 -49.41 18.04 -13.09
CA GLY A 8 -48.77 17.35 -11.96
C GLY A 8 -47.44 18.02 -11.63
N PRO A 9 -46.93 17.94 -10.39
CA PRO A 9 -45.57 18.35 -10.10
C PRO A 9 -44.63 17.15 -10.09
N THR A 10 -43.75 17.16 -11.08
CA THR A 10 -42.40 16.58 -11.10
C THR A 10 -41.57 17.13 -9.94
N GLN A 11 -41.05 16.26 -9.06
CA GLN A 11 -39.85 16.50 -8.24
C GLN A 11 -39.50 15.21 -7.48
N ALA A 12 -38.65 14.36 -8.07
CA ALA A 12 -37.97 13.27 -7.35
C ALA A 12 -36.69 12.75 -8.06
N ALA A 13 -36.29 13.28 -9.23
CA ALA A 13 -35.21 12.68 -10.02
C ALA A 13 -33.85 13.43 -9.96
N ALA A 14 -33.74 14.55 -9.23
CA ALA A 14 -32.54 15.41 -9.30
C ALA A 14 -31.65 15.40 -8.04
N GLN A 15 -32.02 14.66 -6.98
CA GLN A 15 -31.18 14.50 -5.79
C GLN A 15 -30.52 13.12 -5.69
N GLY A 16 -30.96 12.14 -6.49
CA GLY A 16 -30.28 10.84 -6.60
C GLY A 16 -28.96 10.90 -7.38
N SER A 17 -28.78 11.87 -8.29
CA SER A 17 -27.65 11.85 -9.23
C SER A 17 -26.31 12.33 -8.65
N ALA A 18 -26.29 13.26 -7.69
CA ALA A 18 -25.02 13.77 -7.15
C ALA A 18 -24.38 12.82 -6.13
N GLN A 19 -25.20 12.11 -5.35
CA GLN A 19 -24.74 11.16 -4.34
C GLN A 19 -24.37 9.81 -4.95
N GLN A 20 -24.99 9.46 -6.10
CA GLN A 20 -24.67 8.27 -6.89
C GLN A 20 -23.42 8.50 -7.78
N ARG A 21 -23.19 9.72 -8.30
CA ARG A 21 -21.98 10.06 -9.08
C ARG A 21 -20.74 10.38 -8.25
N ALA A 22 -20.90 10.77 -6.99
CA ALA A 22 -19.80 10.86 -6.02
C ALA A 22 -19.34 9.47 -5.54
N ALA A 23 -20.19 8.44 -5.67
CA ALA A 23 -19.83 7.06 -5.36
C ALA A 23 -18.89 6.43 -6.42
N ASP A 24 -18.86 6.97 -7.65
CA ASP A 24 -18.14 6.38 -8.78
C ASP A 24 -16.61 6.58 -8.76
N LYS A 25 -16.06 7.34 -7.81
CA LYS A 25 -14.62 7.67 -7.73
C LYS A 25 -13.99 7.42 -6.37
N GLY A 26 -14.73 6.83 -5.41
CA GLY A 26 -14.28 6.74 -4.01
C GLY A 26 -13.90 8.11 -3.40
N SER A 27 -13.21 8.10 -2.26
CA SER A 27 -12.66 9.32 -1.65
C SER A 27 -11.53 9.90 -2.53
N VAL A 28 -11.44 11.23 -2.62
CA VAL A 28 -10.47 11.95 -3.45
C VAL A 28 -9.64 12.89 -2.58
N GLY A 29 -8.36 13.02 -2.88
CA GLY A 29 -7.43 13.88 -2.15
C GLY A 29 -7.29 13.45 -0.70
N TRP A 30 -7.31 14.44 0.19
CA TRP A 30 -7.20 14.22 1.63
C TRP A 30 -8.34 13.38 2.22
N ASP A 31 -9.49 13.30 1.57
CA ASP A 31 -10.64 12.55 2.07
C ASP A 31 -10.33 11.05 2.16
N THR A 32 -9.39 10.55 1.35
CA THR A 32 -8.84 9.19 1.45
C THR A 32 -8.34 8.85 2.86
N TYR A 33 -7.75 9.82 3.58
CA TYR A 33 -7.28 9.63 4.95
C TYR A 33 -8.26 10.13 6.01
N ARG A 34 -9.22 11.00 5.63
CA ARG A 34 -10.24 11.54 6.56
C ARG A 34 -11.45 10.62 6.67
N GLU A 35 -11.72 9.79 5.66
CA GLU A 35 -12.89 8.92 5.57
C GLU A 35 -12.56 7.42 5.43
N PRO A 36 -11.71 6.82 6.27
CA PRO A 36 -11.36 5.40 6.16
C PRO A 36 -12.52 4.42 6.44
N ASP A 37 -13.68 4.89 6.91
CA ASP A 37 -14.93 4.09 6.93
C ASP A 37 -15.51 3.83 5.53
N GLY A 38 -15.08 4.60 4.53
CA GLY A 38 -15.48 4.50 3.13
C GLY A 38 -14.79 3.39 2.35
N LEU A 39 -13.79 2.70 2.92
CA LEU A 39 -12.98 1.70 2.20
C LEU A 39 -13.81 0.55 1.61
N ALA A 40 -14.95 0.24 2.23
CA ALA A 40 -15.85 -0.81 1.76
C ALA A 40 -16.70 -0.42 0.54
N GLN A 41 -16.75 0.86 0.16
CA GLN A 41 -17.50 1.30 -1.01
C GLN A 41 -16.77 0.90 -2.29
N LEU A 42 -17.51 0.36 -3.26
CA LEU A 42 -17.00 0.18 -4.61
C LEU A 42 -16.68 1.55 -5.23
N ARG A 43 -15.68 1.57 -6.11
CA ARG A 43 -15.14 2.79 -6.73
C ARG A 43 -15.51 2.96 -8.20
N GLY A 44 -16.65 2.40 -8.62
CA GLY A 44 -17.23 2.58 -9.96
C GLY A 44 -16.24 2.42 -11.13
N SER A 45 -16.16 3.44 -11.97
CA SER A 45 -15.34 3.47 -13.20
C SER A 45 -13.91 3.99 -12.98
N GLU A 46 -13.51 4.25 -11.73
CA GLU A 46 -12.13 4.58 -11.39
C GLU A 46 -11.16 3.51 -11.91
N GLN A 47 -10.02 3.96 -12.41
CA GLN A 47 -8.91 3.09 -12.76
C GLN A 47 -7.65 3.54 -12.04
N THR A 48 -6.91 2.58 -11.49
CA THR A 48 -5.58 2.81 -10.91
C THR A 48 -4.52 2.24 -11.83
N GLY A 49 -3.38 2.92 -11.93
CA GLY A 49 -2.22 2.38 -12.61
C GLY A 49 -0.93 3.04 -12.17
N GLN A 50 0.18 2.61 -12.76
CA GLN A 50 1.52 3.02 -12.36
C GLN A 50 2.37 3.45 -13.56
N PHE A 51 3.15 4.51 -13.39
CA PHE A 51 4.35 4.74 -14.17
C PHE A 51 5.55 4.25 -13.37
N SER A 52 6.36 3.38 -13.94
CA SER A 52 7.58 2.93 -13.28
C SER A 52 8.76 2.92 -14.25
N SER A 53 9.94 2.68 -13.70
CA SER A 53 11.18 2.49 -14.44
C SER A 53 11.38 1.06 -14.97
N PHE A 54 10.37 0.19 -14.88
CA PHE A 54 10.44 -1.21 -15.30
C PHE A 54 11.10 -1.39 -16.68
N ALA A 55 11.79 -2.51 -16.84
CA ALA A 55 12.52 -2.86 -18.02
C ALA A 55 11.57 -3.21 -19.17
N ARG A 56 11.41 -2.27 -20.10
CA ARG A 56 10.48 -2.44 -21.23
C ARG A 56 10.87 -3.57 -22.16
N ASP A 57 12.12 -3.98 -22.17
CA ASP A 57 12.59 -5.12 -22.96
C ASP A 57 12.41 -6.48 -22.27
N GLY A 58 11.85 -6.52 -21.05
CA GLY A 58 11.64 -7.73 -20.26
C GLY A 58 12.91 -8.28 -19.62
N SER A 59 13.98 -7.48 -19.60
CA SER A 59 15.13 -7.74 -18.72
C SER A 59 14.80 -7.33 -17.28
N ASN A 60 15.82 -7.28 -16.41
CA ASN A 60 15.73 -6.76 -15.05
C ASN A 60 16.42 -5.38 -14.94
N ASP A 61 16.57 -4.63 -16.06
CA ASP A 61 17.12 -3.25 -16.07
C ASP A 61 16.06 -2.22 -15.66
N ASP A 62 15.46 -2.41 -14.49
CA ASP A 62 14.33 -1.61 -14.00
C ASP A 62 14.74 -0.24 -13.47
N GLY A 63 16.00 0.15 -13.70
CA GLY A 63 16.59 1.39 -13.19
C GLY A 63 18.10 1.34 -13.00
N PHE A 64 18.75 0.19 -13.18
CA PHE A 64 20.20 0.02 -12.97
C PHE A 64 21.03 0.93 -13.88
N GLU A 65 20.74 0.92 -15.19
CA GLU A 65 21.37 1.82 -16.16
C GLU A 65 20.54 3.09 -16.42
N GLY A 66 19.31 3.13 -15.91
CA GLY A 66 18.36 4.23 -16.09
C GLY A 66 17.76 4.29 -17.50
N THR A 67 17.93 3.25 -18.31
CA THR A 67 17.53 3.19 -19.73
C THR A 67 16.05 3.50 -19.93
N PHE A 68 15.21 3.00 -19.03
CA PHE A 68 13.74 3.07 -19.11
C PHE A 68 13.14 4.08 -18.13
N SER A 69 13.98 4.79 -17.38
CA SER A 69 13.54 5.66 -16.30
C SER A 69 13.00 7.01 -16.77
N CYS A 70 13.07 7.30 -18.08
CA CYS A 70 12.61 8.56 -18.64
C CYS A 70 11.62 8.36 -19.78
N LEU A 71 10.44 8.98 -19.67
CA LEU A 71 9.47 9.01 -20.77
C LEU A 71 9.97 9.92 -21.89
N ARG A 72 10.51 11.09 -21.53
CA ARG A 72 11.18 12.03 -22.45
C ARG A 72 11.97 13.08 -21.67
N GLU A 73 12.93 13.69 -22.35
CA GLU A 73 13.62 14.88 -21.84
C GLU A 73 12.80 16.16 -22.09
N SER A 74 12.87 17.08 -21.13
CA SER A 74 12.31 18.43 -21.19
C SER A 74 13.39 19.47 -20.87
N ASP A 75 13.06 20.76 -20.94
CA ASP A 75 13.94 21.83 -20.46
C ASP A 75 14.16 21.82 -18.95
N ARG A 76 13.28 21.14 -18.19
CA ARG A 76 13.37 20.97 -16.74
C ARG A 76 14.01 19.64 -16.31
N GLY A 77 14.34 18.77 -17.27
CA GLY A 77 14.91 17.44 -17.02
C GLY A 77 14.00 16.31 -17.50
N CYS A 78 14.10 15.16 -16.85
CA CYS A 78 13.44 13.93 -17.22
C CYS A 78 11.96 13.89 -16.78
N VAL A 79 11.04 13.75 -17.74
CA VAL A 79 9.61 13.52 -17.47
C VAL A 79 9.41 12.03 -17.16
N ILE A 80 8.83 11.74 -15.99
CA ILE A 80 8.65 10.37 -15.48
C ILE A 80 7.18 9.95 -15.41
N ALA A 81 6.25 10.91 -15.40
CA ALA A 81 4.81 10.63 -15.53
C ALA A 81 4.13 11.80 -16.24
N GLU A 82 3.20 11.49 -17.15
CA GLU A 82 2.41 12.49 -17.87
C GLU A 82 1.05 11.91 -18.26
N ARG A 83 -0.04 12.56 -17.84
CA ARG A 83 -1.42 12.13 -18.11
C ARG A 83 -2.31 13.30 -18.47
N ALA A 84 -3.31 13.01 -19.30
CA ALA A 84 -4.43 13.90 -19.60
C ALA A 84 -5.73 13.29 -19.05
N GLY A 85 -6.69 14.16 -18.73
CA GLY A 85 -7.95 13.79 -18.07
C GLY A 85 -7.93 14.09 -16.57
N ALA A 86 -9.07 13.88 -15.92
CA ALA A 86 -9.20 14.01 -14.47
C ALA A 86 -8.57 12.80 -13.78
N GLY A 87 -7.92 13.03 -12.64
CA GLY A 87 -7.24 11.96 -11.91
C GLY A 87 -6.59 12.46 -10.63
N GLU A 88 -5.71 11.63 -10.08
CA GLU A 88 -4.96 11.91 -8.86
C GLU A 88 -3.63 11.19 -8.88
N ILE A 89 -2.55 11.86 -8.47
CA ILE A 89 -1.31 11.17 -8.07
C ILE A 89 -1.55 10.67 -6.64
N SER A 90 -1.49 9.36 -6.42
CA SER A 90 -1.79 8.74 -5.12
C SER A 90 -0.52 8.46 -4.31
N SER A 91 0.58 8.13 -4.99
CA SER A 91 1.84 7.75 -4.36
C SER A 91 3.02 7.96 -5.34
N ILE A 92 4.19 8.29 -4.80
CA ILE A 92 5.44 8.34 -5.56
C ILE A 92 6.53 7.66 -4.71
N TRP A 93 7.31 6.80 -5.33
CA TRP A 93 8.47 6.14 -4.70
C TRP A 93 9.73 6.27 -5.57
N PHE A 94 10.90 6.27 -4.94
CA PHE A 94 12.21 6.29 -5.58
C PHE A 94 13.23 5.43 -4.81
N THR A 95 14.22 4.87 -5.52
CA THR A 95 15.51 4.49 -4.92
C THR A 95 16.67 4.76 -5.88
N ARG A 96 17.88 4.98 -5.35
CA ARG A 96 19.06 5.35 -6.13
C ARG A 96 20.37 5.10 -5.40
N GLU A 97 21.45 4.83 -6.13
CA GLU A 97 22.81 4.86 -5.56
C GLU A 97 23.27 6.28 -5.10
N PRO A 98 23.95 6.41 -3.94
CA PRO A 98 24.27 5.35 -2.99
C PRO A 98 23.08 5.00 -2.10
N TRP A 99 22.63 3.75 -2.19
CA TRP A 99 21.68 3.17 -1.26
C TRP A 99 20.44 4.05 -0.93
N GLY A 100 19.53 4.25 -1.86
CA GLY A 100 18.33 5.08 -1.67
C GLY A 100 18.56 6.60 -1.55
N ASP A 101 19.79 7.12 -1.54
CA ASP A 101 20.03 8.57 -1.50
C ASP A 101 19.59 9.24 -2.83
N VAL A 102 18.41 9.85 -2.79
CA VAL A 102 17.79 10.54 -3.92
C VAL A 102 18.35 11.94 -4.19
N THR A 103 19.39 12.39 -3.48
CA THR A 103 20.02 13.70 -3.73
C THR A 103 20.47 13.84 -5.18
N GLY A 104 20.95 12.75 -5.80
CA GLY A 104 21.40 12.72 -7.19
C GLY A 104 20.29 12.99 -8.22
N THR A 105 19.03 12.74 -7.88
CA THR A 105 17.86 12.97 -8.74
C THR A 105 17.58 14.46 -8.95
N GLY A 106 18.03 15.31 -8.01
CA GLY A 106 17.89 16.77 -8.06
C GLY A 106 16.48 17.22 -7.71
N ASN A 107 16.00 18.28 -8.37
CA ASN A 107 14.64 18.78 -8.11
C ASN A 107 13.57 17.83 -8.67
N ILE A 108 12.49 17.64 -7.90
CA ILE A 108 11.22 17.15 -8.41
C ILE A 108 10.29 18.34 -8.68
N VAL A 109 9.58 18.27 -9.79
CA VAL A 109 8.61 19.26 -10.24
C VAL A 109 7.31 18.55 -10.55
N ILE A 110 6.23 18.95 -9.88
CA ILE A 110 4.88 18.43 -10.11
C ILE A 110 4.02 19.57 -10.66
N GLU A 111 3.45 19.35 -11.83
CA GLU A 111 2.56 20.28 -12.52
C GLU A 111 1.19 19.65 -12.70
N LEU A 112 0.15 20.30 -12.19
CA LEU A 112 -1.24 19.88 -12.27
C LEU A 112 -2.06 20.99 -12.90
N ASP A 113 -2.84 20.66 -13.91
CA ASP A 113 -3.73 21.61 -14.60
C ASP A 113 -3.00 22.90 -15.06
N GLY A 114 -1.78 22.73 -15.57
CA GLY A 114 -0.92 23.82 -16.02
C GLY A 114 -0.28 24.67 -14.91
N ARG A 115 -0.38 24.26 -13.63
CA ARG A 115 0.19 24.95 -12.47
C ARG A 115 1.25 24.08 -11.79
N THR A 116 2.41 24.65 -11.49
CA THR A 116 3.40 23.98 -10.62
C THR A 116 2.91 23.99 -9.18
N VAL A 117 2.71 22.81 -8.59
CA VAL A 117 2.28 22.63 -7.20
C VAL A 117 3.43 22.21 -6.27
N LEU A 118 4.50 21.64 -6.83
CA LEU A 118 5.73 21.33 -6.11
C LEU A 118 6.93 21.60 -7.03
N ASP A 119 7.97 22.24 -6.49
CA ASP A 119 9.27 22.46 -7.15
C ASP A 119 10.34 22.63 -6.07
N ALA A 120 11.00 21.53 -5.74
CA ALA A 120 11.98 21.48 -4.65
C ALA A 120 12.99 20.34 -4.88
N PRO A 121 14.18 20.37 -4.25
CA PRO A 121 15.07 19.22 -4.20
C PRO A 121 14.31 18.00 -3.65
N LEU A 122 14.32 16.87 -4.38
CA LEU A 122 13.58 15.67 -3.99
C LEU A 122 13.97 15.22 -2.57
N ILE A 123 15.26 15.25 -2.24
CA ILE A 123 15.76 14.92 -0.89
C ILE A 123 15.16 15.81 0.21
N ASP A 124 14.91 17.10 -0.06
CA ASP A 124 14.30 18.00 0.92
C ASP A 124 12.80 17.73 1.07
N VAL A 125 12.12 17.29 0.00
CA VAL A 125 10.72 16.85 0.05
C VAL A 125 10.62 15.58 0.91
N VAL A 126 11.37 14.53 0.58
CA VAL A 126 11.25 13.23 1.25
C VAL A 126 11.77 13.22 2.69
N SER A 127 12.69 14.13 3.04
CA SER A 127 13.14 14.35 4.42
C SER A 127 12.28 15.35 5.21
N GLY A 128 11.13 15.75 4.68
CA GLY A 128 10.17 16.63 5.36
C GLY A 128 10.62 18.09 5.54
N ARG A 129 11.68 18.54 4.84
CA ARG A 129 12.27 19.88 5.03
C ARG A 129 11.50 20.99 4.31
N VAL A 130 10.63 20.62 3.37
CA VAL A 130 9.69 21.55 2.73
C VAL A 130 8.58 21.98 3.69
N GLY A 131 8.28 21.16 4.70
CA GLY A 131 7.20 21.37 5.67
C GLY A 131 5.85 20.85 5.17
N ALA A 132 4.85 20.89 6.06
CA ALA A 132 3.51 20.38 5.81
C ALA A 132 2.91 20.89 4.47
N PRO A 133 2.27 20.02 3.66
CA PRO A 133 1.92 18.63 3.99
C PRO A 133 3.04 17.60 3.74
N PHE A 134 4.21 18.02 3.24
CA PHE A 134 5.35 17.15 3.00
C PHE A 134 6.15 16.94 4.30
N GLU A 135 5.55 16.21 5.25
CA GLU A 135 6.16 15.82 6.52
C GLU A 135 5.90 14.35 6.82
N TRP A 136 6.75 13.72 7.63
CA TRP A 136 6.52 12.35 8.06
C TRP A 136 5.18 12.22 8.83
N PRO A 137 4.37 11.16 8.57
CA PRO A 137 4.67 9.99 7.73
C PRO A 137 4.14 10.09 6.28
N LEU A 138 3.69 11.26 5.82
CA LEU A 138 3.28 11.46 4.43
C LEU A 138 4.48 11.51 3.47
N VAL A 139 5.69 11.69 3.98
CA VAL A 139 6.94 11.51 3.25
C VAL A 139 7.93 10.74 4.13
N GLY A 140 8.88 10.03 3.49
CA GLY A 140 9.95 9.34 4.19
C GLY A 140 11.15 9.16 3.25
N ASN A 141 12.37 9.26 3.80
CA ASN A 141 13.59 9.06 3.03
C ASN A 141 14.13 7.62 3.17
N ALA A 142 15.29 7.36 2.58
CA ALA A 142 15.95 6.05 2.62
C ALA A 142 16.34 5.55 4.01
N ASP A 143 16.42 6.43 4.99
CA ASP A 143 16.60 6.03 6.38
C ASP A 143 15.25 5.57 6.96
N ASP A 144 14.17 6.33 6.75
CA ASP A 144 12.82 6.03 7.25
C ASP A 144 12.20 4.74 6.67
N SER A 145 12.44 4.44 5.39
CA SER A 145 11.84 3.27 4.70
C SER A 145 12.84 2.19 4.31
N ALA A 146 14.00 2.15 4.97
CA ALA A 146 15.05 1.16 4.74
C ALA A 146 15.46 1.05 3.25
N GLY A 147 15.80 2.16 2.62
CA GLY A 147 16.38 2.20 1.26
C GLY A 147 15.47 2.77 0.17
N GLY A 148 14.21 3.06 0.45
CA GLY A 148 13.29 3.75 -0.46
C GLY A 148 13.08 5.22 -0.10
N ALA A 149 12.42 5.99 -0.95
CA ALA A 149 12.01 7.35 -0.62
C ALA A 149 10.60 7.60 -1.15
N VAL A 150 9.68 8.01 -0.28
CA VAL A 150 8.23 8.01 -0.55
C VAL A 150 7.59 9.38 -0.42
N ILE A 151 6.56 9.61 -1.23
CA ILE A 151 5.61 10.72 -1.13
C ILE A 151 4.20 10.15 -1.18
N LYS A 152 3.44 10.31 -0.09
CA LYS A 152 2.07 9.81 0.16
C LYS A 152 1.01 10.91 0.19
N VAL A 153 1.38 12.10 -0.27
CA VAL A 153 0.48 13.24 -0.43
C VAL A 153 -0.37 13.00 -1.68
N PRO A 154 -1.70 12.81 -1.56
CA PRO A 154 -2.58 12.65 -2.72
C PRO A 154 -2.72 14.01 -3.42
N MET A 155 -2.51 14.03 -4.74
CA MET A 155 -2.53 15.24 -5.53
C MET A 155 -3.55 15.13 -6.68
N PRO A 156 -4.84 15.41 -6.41
CA PRO A 156 -5.88 15.40 -7.42
C PRO A 156 -5.68 16.50 -8.49
N TYR A 157 -6.17 16.24 -9.70
CA TYR A 157 -6.11 17.15 -10.85
C TYR A 157 -7.31 16.93 -11.78
N ARG A 158 -7.70 17.98 -12.50
CA ARG A 158 -8.94 18.00 -13.29
C ARG A 158 -8.72 17.73 -14.78
N GLU A 159 -7.56 18.10 -15.30
CA GLU A 159 -7.26 18.13 -16.73
C GLU A 159 -5.97 17.40 -17.07
N SER A 160 -4.92 17.53 -16.24
CA SER A 160 -3.62 16.90 -16.52
C SER A 160 -2.69 16.84 -15.32
N MET A 161 -1.78 15.88 -15.35
CA MET A 161 -0.61 15.83 -14.47
C MET A 161 0.68 15.64 -15.28
N ARG A 162 1.76 16.23 -14.78
CA ARG A 162 3.13 15.96 -15.22
C ARG A 162 4.08 15.97 -14.03
N VAL A 163 4.89 14.92 -13.92
CA VAL A 163 5.98 14.80 -12.93
C VAL A 163 7.30 14.78 -13.68
N THR A 164 8.18 15.72 -13.32
CA THR A 164 9.51 15.87 -13.92
C THR A 164 10.57 15.88 -12.82
N VAL A 165 11.67 15.18 -13.03
CA VAL A 165 12.86 15.21 -12.16
C VAL A 165 14.04 15.79 -12.93
N GLN A 166 14.92 16.49 -12.22
CA GLN A 166 16.03 17.20 -12.85
C GLN A 166 17.01 16.26 -13.58
N ASN A 167 17.35 15.14 -12.95
CA ASN A 167 18.22 14.12 -13.49
C ASN A 167 17.48 12.78 -13.53
N ASN A 168 17.90 11.88 -14.42
CA ASN A 168 17.38 10.51 -14.47
C ASN A 168 17.32 9.91 -13.04
N PRO A 169 16.15 9.43 -12.59
CA PRO A 169 15.96 9.00 -11.21
C PRO A 169 16.53 7.61 -10.92
N ASN A 170 16.92 6.84 -11.94
CA ASN A 170 17.11 5.40 -11.87
C ASN A 170 15.78 4.69 -11.55
N PHE A 171 15.54 4.30 -10.31
CA PHE A 171 14.32 3.59 -9.94
C PHE A 171 13.24 4.56 -9.48
N TYR A 172 12.02 4.41 -10.00
CA TYR A 172 10.88 5.19 -9.52
C TYR A 172 9.56 4.48 -9.80
N HIS A 173 8.56 4.79 -8.97
CA HIS A 173 7.14 4.55 -9.23
C HIS A 173 6.35 5.86 -9.06
N VAL A 174 5.38 6.13 -9.93
CA VAL A 174 4.35 7.14 -9.77
C VAL A 174 3.01 6.45 -9.95
N ASP A 175 2.32 6.23 -8.84
CA ASP A 175 1.02 5.61 -8.79
C ASP A 175 -0.04 6.70 -8.96
N TYR A 176 -1.06 6.40 -9.76
CA TYR A 176 -2.11 7.37 -10.04
C TYR A 176 -3.47 6.69 -10.21
N ARG A 177 -4.50 7.51 -10.04
CA ARG A 177 -5.90 7.19 -10.35
C ARG A 177 -6.36 8.03 -11.53
N SER A 178 -7.26 7.47 -12.33
CA SER A 178 -7.96 8.14 -13.42
C SER A 178 -9.45 8.07 -13.20
N PHE A 179 -10.11 9.20 -13.45
CA PHE A 179 -11.53 9.36 -13.23
C PHE A 179 -12.26 9.60 -14.55
N GLY A 180 -13.49 9.11 -14.68
CA GLY A 180 -14.31 9.29 -15.89
C GLY A 180 -14.65 10.77 -16.20
N ASP A 181 -14.61 11.64 -15.18
CA ASP A 181 -14.81 13.08 -15.33
C ASP A 181 -14.18 13.87 -14.16
N ALA A 182 -14.20 15.20 -14.25
CA ALA A 182 -13.68 16.10 -13.22
C ALA A 182 -14.73 16.57 -12.19
N GLU A 183 -15.95 16.03 -12.19
CA GLU A 183 -16.98 16.37 -11.21
C GLU A 183 -16.57 15.82 -9.82
N GLY A 184 -16.58 16.68 -8.81
CA GLY A 184 -16.14 16.34 -7.44
C GLY A 184 -14.62 16.37 -7.23
N VAL A 185 -13.83 16.72 -8.25
CA VAL A 185 -12.36 16.74 -8.18
C VAL A 185 -11.86 18.17 -8.14
N ASP A 186 -11.24 18.58 -7.04
CA ASP A 186 -10.49 19.84 -6.98
C ASP A 186 -9.00 19.58 -7.21
N THR A 187 -8.34 20.42 -7.99
CA THR A 187 -6.90 20.32 -8.14
C THR A 187 -6.22 20.54 -6.78
N PHE A 188 -5.21 19.74 -6.47
CA PHE A 188 -4.40 19.83 -5.26
C PHE A 188 -4.03 21.28 -4.90
N ASP A 189 -4.31 21.66 -3.66
CA ASP A 189 -3.93 22.94 -3.09
C ASP A 189 -2.70 22.75 -2.19
N PRO A 190 -1.49 23.17 -2.63
CA PRO A 190 -0.28 23.03 -1.83
C PRO A 190 -0.28 23.95 -0.58
N SER A 191 -1.28 24.80 -0.39
CA SER A 191 -1.43 25.63 0.80
C SER A 191 -2.22 24.98 1.94
N ASP A 192 -2.89 23.84 1.71
CA ASP A 192 -3.46 23.02 2.78
C ASP A 192 -2.34 22.22 3.48
N PRO A 193 -2.01 22.49 4.75
CA PRO A 193 -0.98 21.75 5.47
C PRO A 193 -1.41 20.33 5.87
N ALA A 194 -2.71 20.01 5.80
CA ALA A 194 -3.26 18.70 6.19
C ALA A 194 -2.82 18.23 7.60
N GLU A 195 -2.75 19.15 8.57
CA GLU A 195 -2.31 18.86 9.94
C GLU A 195 -3.16 17.77 10.62
N ASP A 196 -4.45 17.71 10.29
CA ASP A 196 -5.37 16.68 10.79
C ASP A 196 -5.03 15.29 10.25
N VAL A 197 -4.63 15.19 8.98
CA VAL A 197 -4.18 13.95 8.35
C VAL A 197 -2.83 13.51 8.92
N LEU A 198 -1.88 14.43 9.05
CA LEU A 198 -0.58 14.15 9.68
C LEU A 198 -0.76 13.65 11.11
N ALA A 199 -1.57 14.32 11.92
CA ALA A 199 -1.85 13.90 13.29
C ALA A 199 -2.48 12.51 13.35
N ARG A 200 -3.43 12.20 12.45
CA ARG A 200 -4.08 10.88 12.37
C ARG A 200 -3.08 9.79 11.97
N LEU A 201 -2.30 10.01 10.91
CA LEU A 201 -1.35 9.02 10.40
C LEU A 201 -0.18 8.78 11.34
N ARG A 202 0.21 9.74 12.18
CA ARG A 202 1.22 9.54 13.24
C ARG A 202 0.76 8.56 14.33
N MET A 203 -0.55 8.31 14.46
CA MET A 203 -1.11 7.33 15.39
C MET A 203 -1.28 5.92 14.79
N PHE A 204 -0.64 5.63 13.66
CA PHE A 204 -0.67 4.30 13.04
C PHE A 204 -0.16 3.21 14.00
N GLY A 205 -0.77 2.03 13.94
CA GLY A 205 -0.43 0.90 14.82
C GLY A 205 -0.82 1.07 16.30
N VAL A 206 -1.37 2.22 16.72
CA VAL A 206 -1.78 2.49 18.10
C VAL A 206 -3.24 2.95 18.24
N ALA A 207 -3.82 3.61 17.23
CA ALA A 207 -5.20 4.09 17.28
C ALA A 207 -5.99 3.75 16.01
N ASP A 208 -7.31 3.63 16.17
CA ASP A 208 -8.23 3.43 15.05
C ASP A 208 -8.19 4.65 14.11
N PRO A 209 -7.77 4.50 12.84
CA PRO A 209 -7.73 5.62 11.89
C PRO A 209 -9.12 6.15 11.52
N LYS A 210 -10.21 5.45 11.84
CA LYS A 210 -11.60 5.90 11.65
C LYS A 210 -12.08 6.79 12.81
N GLY A 211 -11.39 6.70 13.96
CA GLY A 211 -11.83 7.29 15.22
C GLY A 211 -12.84 6.41 15.95
N THR A 212 -13.32 6.86 17.11
CA THR A 212 -14.24 6.08 17.95
C THR A 212 -15.69 6.21 17.46
N ASP A 213 -16.33 5.08 17.19
CA ASP A 213 -17.77 5.02 16.95
C ASP A 213 -18.53 4.91 18.29
N PRO A 214 -19.36 5.90 18.66
CA PRO A 214 -20.07 5.91 19.94
C PRO A 214 -21.19 4.85 20.04
N GLU A 215 -21.64 4.29 18.92
CA GLU A 215 -22.63 3.22 18.90
C GLU A 215 -21.98 1.82 18.92
N ALA A 216 -20.66 1.73 18.72
CA ALA A 216 -19.94 0.47 18.78
C ALA A 216 -20.09 -0.23 20.13
N GLN A 217 -20.46 -1.50 20.08
CA GLN A 217 -20.62 -2.36 21.25
C GLN A 217 -19.57 -3.47 21.21
N PRO A 218 -18.59 -3.48 22.14
CA PRO A 218 -17.61 -4.55 22.22
C PRO A 218 -18.22 -5.82 22.80
N THR A 219 -17.99 -6.95 22.13
CA THR A 219 -18.23 -8.30 22.66
C THR A 219 -16.90 -8.94 22.98
N ARG A 220 -16.62 -9.12 24.28
CA ARG A 220 -15.37 -9.73 24.78
C ARG A 220 -15.59 -11.16 25.26
N ARG A 221 -14.65 -12.05 24.93
CA ARG A 221 -14.66 -13.45 25.35
C ARG A 221 -13.26 -13.96 25.70
N ASP A 222 -13.16 -14.63 26.85
CA ASP A 222 -11.97 -15.43 27.22
C ASP A 222 -12.24 -16.91 26.97
N PHE A 223 -11.31 -17.59 26.31
CA PHE A 223 -11.45 -19.01 25.96
C PHE A 223 -10.12 -19.67 25.59
N GLY A 224 -10.17 -20.98 25.40
CA GLY A 224 -9.12 -21.74 24.75
C GLY A 224 -9.70 -22.55 23.59
N VAL A 225 -8.84 -22.96 22.66
CA VAL A 225 -9.24 -23.73 21.49
C VAL A 225 -8.34 -24.96 21.39
N VAL A 226 -8.93 -26.14 21.55
CA VAL A 226 -8.19 -27.40 21.42
C VAL A 226 -7.92 -27.71 19.94
N PRO A 227 -6.84 -28.45 19.63
CA PRO A 227 -6.52 -28.86 18.27
C PRO A 227 -7.70 -29.46 17.50
N GLY A 228 -7.88 -29.03 16.25
CA GLY A 228 -8.91 -29.52 15.34
C GLY A 228 -10.33 -29.01 15.60
N THR A 229 -10.49 -27.97 16.42
CA THR A 229 -11.79 -27.39 16.77
C THR A 229 -11.85 -25.88 16.46
N ALA A 230 -13.06 -25.33 16.50
CA ALA A 230 -13.30 -23.90 16.39
C ALA A 230 -14.02 -23.39 17.65
N ALA A 231 -13.77 -22.14 18.01
CA ALA A 231 -14.47 -21.44 19.07
C ALA A 231 -15.09 -20.14 18.50
N PRO A 232 -16.41 -19.94 18.64
CA PRO A 232 -17.03 -18.69 18.21
C PRO A 232 -16.62 -17.53 19.13
N VAL A 233 -16.32 -16.38 18.56
CA VAL A 233 -16.03 -15.15 19.32
C VAL A 233 -17.30 -14.32 19.44
N ALA A 234 -17.92 -14.03 18.30
CA ALA A 234 -19.13 -13.23 18.19
C ALA A 234 -20.07 -13.83 17.14
N GLN A 235 -21.38 -13.73 17.40
CA GLN A 235 -22.45 -13.97 16.44
C GLN A 235 -23.38 -12.76 16.50
N ILE A 236 -23.45 -12.03 15.40
CA ILE A 236 -24.16 -10.76 15.29
C ILE A 236 -25.29 -10.93 14.29
N GLU A 237 -26.47 -10.40 14.62
CA GLU A 237 -27.68 -10.48 13.82
C GLU A 237 -28.17 -9.05 13.49
N GLY A 238 -28.70 -8.86 12.29
CA GLY A 238 -29.06 -7.56 11.73
C GLY A 238 -27.95 -6.92 10.91
N PRO A 239 -28.25 -5.83 10.18
CA PRO A 239 -27.26 -5.07 9.44
C PRO A 239 -26.31 -4.34 10.40
N GLY A 240 -25.02 -4.31 10.07
CA GLY A 240 -23.99 -3.74 10.93
C GLY A 240 -22.61 -3.68 10.28
N GLN A 241 -21.65 -3.21 11.05
CA GLN A 241 -20.23 -3.21 10.72
C GLN A 241 -19.41 -3.69 11.92
N ILE A 242 -18.45 -4.58 11.70
CA ILE A 242 -17.35 -4.80 12.65
C ILE A 242 -16.37 -3.65 12.44
N ASN A 243 -16.19 -2.81 13.46
CA ASN A 243 -15.30 -1.64 13.42
C ASN A 243 -13.88 -1.98 13.91
N GLU A 244 -13.80 -2.91 14.85
CA GLU A 244 -12.54 -3.32 15.46
C GLU A 244 -12.61 -4.80 15.88
N LEU A 245 -11.51 -5.52 15.66
CA LEU A 245 -11.30 -6.87 16.16
C LEU A 245 -9.94 -6.93 16.87
N ARG A 246 -9.94 -7.41 18.11
CA ARG A 246 -8.73 -7.51 18.94
C ARG A 246 -8.53 -8.92 19.48
N LEU A 247 -7.30 -9.42 19.41
CA LEU A 247 -6.90 -10.68 20.02
C LEU A 247 -5.75 -10.47 20.99
N ARG A 248 -5.79 -11.15 22.13
CA ARG A 248 -4.66 -11.28 23.04
C ARG A 248 -4.43 -12.75 23.32
N ILE A 249 -3.19 -13.20 23.14
CA ILE A 249 -2.84 -14.61 23.20
C ILE A 249 -1.67 -14.80 24.17
N PRO A 250 -1.90 -14.84 25.49
CA PRO A 250 -0.85 -14.78 26.51
C PRO A 250 0.20 -15.91 26.48
N GLN A 251 -0.06 -16.98 25.73
CA GLN A 251 0.88 -18.09 25.55
C GLN A 251 1.95 -17.82 24.47
N ILE A 252 1.76 -16.80 23.63
CA ILE A 252 2.72 -16.41 22.60
C ILE A 252 3.87 -15.67 23.26
N VAL A 253 5.09 -15.97 22.82
CA VAL A 253 6.27 -15.17 23.14
C VAL A 253 6.69 -14.35 21.93
N PRO A 254 7.20 -13.12 22.13
CA PRO A 254 7.73 -12.30 21.05
C PRO A 254 8.80 -13.01 20.26
N SER A 255 8.82 -12.75 18.95
CA SER A 255 9.90 -13.23 18.09
C SER A 255 11.24 -12.76 18.66
N PRO A 256 12.19 -13.68 18.87
CA PRO A 256 13.32 -13.42 19.72
C PRO A 256 14.33 -12.47 19.06
N ARG A 257 14.39 -12.41 17.74
CA ARG A 257 15.36 -11.60 17.00
C ARG A 257 14.81 -10.22 16.76
N VAL A 258 15.59 -9.19 17.08
CA VAL A 258 15.28 -7.82 16.69
C VAL A 258 16.54 -7.17 16.13
N VAL A 259 16.41 -6.58 14.95
CA VAL A 259 17.39 -5.73 14.29
C VAL A 259 16.94 -4.30 14.52
N ASP A 260 17.82 -3.46 15.03
CA ASP A 260 17.43 -2.15 15.52
C ASP A 260 18.61 -1.18 15.54
N ASP A 261 18.32 0.10 15.66
CA ASP A 261 19.33 1.15 15.72
C ASP A 261 19.02 2.13 16.86
N GLY A 262 19.97 3.00 17.20
CA GLY A 262 19.94 3.61 18.53
C GLY A 262 20.86 4.80 18.73
N ARG A 263 20.59 5.57 19.78
CA ARG A 263 21.41 6.69 20.23
C ARG A 263 21.89 6.48 21.67
N ALA A 264 22.97 7.16 22.07
CA ALA A 264 23.38 7.21 23.47
C ALA A 264 23.96 8.56 23.88
N PHE A 265 23.78 8.90 25.15
CA PHE A 265 24.30 10.12 25.76
C PHE A 265 25.22 9.81 26.95
N GLY A 266 26.24 10.64 27.11
CA GLY A 266 27.26 10.50 28.16
C GLY A 266 27.01 11.36 29.40
N ALA A 267 28.02 11.46 30.26
CA ALA A 267 27.96 12.27 31.48
C ALA A 267 27.57 13.74 31.23
N GLY A 268 26.54 14.23 31.93
CA GLY A 268 25.97 15.56 31.72
C GLY A 268 25.00 15.66 30.54
N GLY A 269 24.74 14.55 29.84
CA GLY A 269 23.79 14.44 28.73
C GLY A 269 22.41 13.93 29.13
N GLY A 270 21.56 13.79 28.12
CA GLY A 270 20.21 13.26 28.24
C GLY A 270 19.42 13.40 26.96
N SER A 271 18.24 12.81 26.92
CA SER A 271 17.28 12.90 25.83
C SER A 271 15.95 13.47 26.30
N ARG A 272 15.16 14.00 25.37
CA ARG A 272 13.75 14.36 25.60
C ARG A 272 12.94 14.24 24.31
N PHE A 273 11.67 13.92 24.43
CA PHE A 273 10.70 13.83 23.34
C PHE A 273 9.27 14.01 23.89
N ASP A 274 8.34 14.38 23.03
CA ASP A 274 6.92 14.44 23.35
C ASP A 274 6.29 13.07 23.07
N ALA A 275 5.39 12.60 23.94
CA ALA A 275 4.68 11.33 23.78
C ALA A 275 3.18 11.48 24.01
N ALA A 276 2.37 10.80 23.20
CA ALA A 276 0.92 10.73 23.31
C ALA A 276 0.50 9.84 24.48
N VAL A 277 -0.50 10.31 25.22
CA VAL A 277 -1.11 9.60 26.36
C VAL A 277 -2.62 9.78 26.33
N ALA A 278 -3.37 8.82 26.85
CA ALA A 278 -4.82 8.92 26.91
C ALA A 278 -5.25 10.00 27.91
N PRO A 279 -6.13 10.97 27.58
CA PRO A 279 -6.55 12.02 28.51
C PRO A 279 -7.16 11.52 29.83
N ASP A 280 -7.80 10.35 29.79
CA ASP A 280 -8.44 9.66 30.90
C ASP A 280 -7.53 8.64 31.58
N ASN A 281 -6.21 8.65 31.31
CA ASN A 281 -5.26 7.72 31.92
C ASN A 281 -5.27 7.77 33.46
N GLU A 282 -5.22 6.58 34.07
CA GLU A 282 -5.05 6.33 35.50
C GLU A 282 -3.56 6.20 35.90
N GLY A 283 -2.66 6.58 34.98
CA GLY A 283 -1.23 6.37 35.04
C GLY A 283 -0.69 5.98 33.67
N VAL A 284 0.62 6.13 33.48
CA VAL A 284 1.30 5.83 32.22
C VAL A 284 2.48 4.93 32.51
N ARG A 285 2.73 3.92 31.68
CA ARG A 285 3.93 3.10 31.71
C ARG A 285 4.81 3.48 30.55
N ILE A 286 6.03 3.90 30.86
CA ILE A 286 7.06 4.18 29.87
C ILE A 286 7.98 2.97 29.84
N VAL A 287 8.05 2.30 28.69
CA VAL A 287 8.90 1.13 28.45
C VAL A 287 10.05 1.55 27.54
N ARG A 288 11.28 1.12 27.85
CA ARG A 288 12.49 1.44 27.09
C ARG A 288 13.22 0.18 26.68
N ARG A 289 13.58 0.09 25.39
CA ARG A 289 14.56 -0.88 24.86
C ARG A 289 15.98 -0.30 24.93
N SER A 290 16.93 -1.11 25.40
CA SER A 290 18.35 -0.73 25.54
C SER A 290 19.27 -1.91 25.23
N ASP A 291 20.51 -1.60 24.82
CA ASP A 291 21.63 -2.53 24.65
C ASP A 291 22.34 -2.75 26.00
N PRO A 292 22.18 -3.92 26.65
CA PRO A 292 22.79 -4.23 27.92
C PRO A 292 24.27 -4.63 27.80
N GLN A 293 24.90 -4.55 26.62
CA GLN A 293 26.37 -4.64 26.49
C GLN A 293 27.07 -3.58 27.35
N VAL A 294 26.45 -2.41 27.53
CA VAL A 294 26.95 -1.38 28.46
C VAL A 294 26.43 -1.66 29.87
N ALA A 295 27.37 -1.90 30.79
CA ALA A 295 27.09 -2.20 32.19
C ALA A 295 26.69 -0.96 33.01
N ASP A 296 25.92 -1.22 34.06
CA ASP A 296 25.63 -0.30 35.17
C ASP A 296 25.06 1.06 34.72
N GLN A 297 24.24 1.05 33.67
CA GLN A 297 23.58 2.24 33.13
C GLN A 297 22.52 2.74 34.11
N VAL A 298 22.62 4.02 34.47
CA VAL A 298 21.68 4.71 35.35
C VAL A 298 21.33 6.06 34.75
N ALA A 299 20.04 6.30 34.56
CA ALA A 299 19.51 7.59 34.12
C ALA A 299 18.17 7.90 34.79
N THR A 300 17.96 9.15 35.21
CA THR A 300 16.65 9.57 35.76
C THR A 300 15.64 9.77 34.64
N LEU A 301 14.39 9.40 34.90
CA LEU A 301 13.24 9.70 34.07
C LEU A 301 12.42 10.84 34.71
N SER A 302 12.05 11.84 33.92
CA SER A 302 11.07 12.86 34.29
C SER A 302 9.98 13.00 33.24
N VAL A 303 8.78 13.35 33.69
CA VAL A 303 7.62 13.65 32.84
C VAL A 303 7.22 15.10 33.11
N ASP A 304 7.19 15.94 32.07
CA ASP A 304 6.99 17.39 32.15
C ASP A 304 7.89 18.07 33.21
N GLY A 305 9.14 17.62 33.29
CA GLY A 305 10.14 18.07 34.25
C GLY A 305 9.94 17.59 35.70
N ALA A 306 8.87 16.87 36.02
CA ALA A 306 8.65 16.25 37.31
C ALA A 306 9.34 14.87 37.39
N PRO A 307 10.05 14.54 38.48
CA PRO A 307 10.70 13.22 38.61
C PRO A 307 9.68 12.08 38.58
N ALA A 308 9.90 11.10 37.70
CA ALA A 308 9.01 9.94 37.51
C ALA A 308 9.66 8.62 37.91
N GLY A 309 10.99 8.49 37.75
CA GLY A 309 11.70 7.27 38.13
C GLY A 309 13.15 7.27 37.71
N GLU A 310 13.75 6.08 37.64
CA GLU A 310 15.13 5.93 37.20
C GLU A 310 15.35 4.58 36.51
N TRP A 311 15.99 4.61 35.35
CA TRP A 311 16.48 3.44 34.65
C TRP A 311 17.71 2.90 35.38
N ARG A 312 17.77 1.59 35.64
CA ARG A 312 18.93 0.92 36.22
C ARG A 312 19.21 -0.42 35.54
N SER A 313 20.35 -0.54 34.87
CA SER A 313 20.85 -1.83 34.38
C SER A 313 21.91 -2.41 35.33
N GLY A 314 22.16 -3.72 35.20
CA GLY A 314 23.16 -4.44 35.97
C GLY A 314 24.49 -4.63 35.20
N PRO A 315 25.22 -5.72 35.50
CA PRO A 315 26.42 -6.07 34.74
C PRO A 315 26.15 -6.23 33.25
N ALA A 316 27.19 -6.02 32.42
CA ALA A 316 27.09 -6.17 30.97
C ALA A 316 26.58 -7.56 30.56
N ALA A 317 25.62 -7.58 29.65
CA ALA A 317 25.03 -8.78 29.06
C ALA A 317 25.00 -8.64 27.52
N PRO A 318 26.12 -8.90 26.82
CA PRO A 318 26.20 -8.70 25.38
C PRO A 318 25.32 -9.68 24.58
N GLY A 319 24.80 -9.23 23.45
CA GLY A 319 24.08 -10.06 22.47
C GLY A 319 22.58 -10.23 22.73
N GLY A 320 22.03 -9.57 23.75
CA GLY A 320 20.59 -9.57 24.05
C GLY A 320 20.01 -8.16 24.07
N TRP A 321 18.67 -8.07 24.10
CA TRP A 321 17.94 -6.83 24.33
C TRP A 321 17.47 -6.75 25.79
N ALA A 322 17.57 -5.57 26.40
CA ALA A 322 17.01 -5.30 27.72
C ALA A 322 15.80 -4.37 27.60
N VAL A 323 14.71 -4.75 28.27
CA VAL A 323 13.49 -3.96 28.39
C VAL A 323 13.33 -3.51 29.84
N GLN A 324 13.04 -2.22 30.04
CA GLN A 324 12.79 -1.65 31.36
C GLN A 324 11.49 -0.85 31.32
N ALA A 325 10.70 -0.92 32.37
CA ALA A 325 9.44 -0.18 32.48
C ALA A 325 9.43 0.69 33.74
N ILE A 326 8.90 1.90 33.63
CA ILE A 326 8.61 2.79 34.76
C ILE A 326 7.13 3.18 34.69
N ASP A 327 6.40 2.85 35.76
CA ASP A 327 5.02 3.26 35.95
C ASP A 327 5.00 4.68 36.55
N VAL A 328 4.55 5.63 35.74
CA VAL A 328 4.35 7.03 36.04
C VAL A 328 2.95 7.21 36.62
N PRO A 329 2.81 7.82 37.81
CA PRO A 329 1.51 7.90 38.46
C PRO A 329 0.64 9.01 37.84
N ALA A 330 -0.69 8.82 37.93
CA ALA A 330 -1.69 9.69 37.31
C ALA A 330 -1.53 11.18 37.63
N GLU A 331 -0.97 11.55 38.80
CA GLU A 331 -0.81 12.95 39.16
C GLU A 331 0.14 13.72 38.21
N LEU A 332 0.96 13.01 37.43
CA LEU A 332 1.85 13.61 36.44
C LEU A 332 1.24 13.67 35.04
N THR A 333 0.24 12.84 34.73
CA THR A 333 -0.20 12.55 33.35
C THR A 333 -1.70 12.72 33.12
N ALA A 334 -2.55 12.63 34.15
CA ALA A 334 -4.00 12.66 34.00
C ALA A 334 -4.51 13.99 33.41
N GLY A 335 -5.50 13.90 32.51
CA GLY A 335 -6.09 15.04 31.82
C GLY A 335 -5.26 15.61 30.66
N LYS A 336 -4.12 14.98 30.32
CA LYS A 336 -3.24 15.40 29.22
C LYS A 336 -3.37 14.43 28.06
N SER A 337 -3.25 14.94 26.83
CA SER A 337 -3.17 14.13 25.62
C SER A 337 -1.73 13.90 25.15
N SER A 338 -0.77 14.63 25.73
CA SER A 338 0.65 14.53 25.43
C SER A 338 1.48 14.99 26.64
N VAL A 339 2.67 14.41 26.80
CA VAL A 339 3.65 14.74 27.85
C VAL A 339 5.07 14.75 27.31
N GLU A 340 5.94 15.62 27.82
CA GLU A 340 7.37 15.57 27.54
C GLU A 340 8.03 14.51 28.43
N VAL A 341 8.61 13.48 27.83
CA VAL A 341 9.42 12.47 28.50
C VAL A 341 10.89 12.86 28.37
N ALA A 342 11.62 12.89 29.49
CA ALA A 342 13.05 13.20 29.48
C ALA A 342 13.88 12.22 30.32
N SER A 343 15.02 11.81 29.76
CA SER A 343 16.00 10.93 30.39
C SER A 343 17.31 11.69 30.63
N ARG A 344 17.92 11.57 31.82
CA ARG A 344 19.17 12.28 32.16
C ARG A 344 20.21 11.35 32.76
N PHE A 345 21.45 11.45 32.29
CA PHE A 345 22.55 10.61 32.75
C PHE A 345 22.81 10.75 34.26
N VAL A 346 22.99 9.61 34.94
CA VAL A 346 23.49 9.56 36.33
C VAL A 346 24.85 8.87 36.39
N SER A 347 24.93 7.63 35.91
CA SER A 347 26.17 6.85 35.85
C SER A 347 26.09 5.77 34.78
N SER A 348 27.23 5.33 34.27
CA SER A 348 27.35 4.16 33.40
C SER A 348 28.83 3.75 33.33
N SER A 349 29.08 2.50 32.95
CA SER A 349 30.41 2.06 32.53
C SER A 349 30.90 2.76 31.25
N LEU A 350 29.99 3.25 30.41
CA LEU A 350 30.29 3.96 29.16
C LEU A 350 29.31 5.11 28.90
N ASP A 351 28.06 4.78 28.55
CA ASP A 351 26.99 5.71 28.18
C ASP A 351 25.62 5.17 28.62
N VAL A 352 24.56 5.95 28.42
CA VAL A 352 23.18 5.45 28.52
C VAL A 352 22.61 5.44 27.11
N ASN A 353 22.26 4.24 26.64
CA ASN A 353 21.73 4.03 25.30
C ASN A 353 20.21 3.83 25.32
N GLU A 354 19.59 4.18 24.20
CA GLU A 354 18.15 4.13 23.96
C GLU A 354 17.91 3.83 22.47
N PHE A 355 16.93 2.97 22.22
CA PHE A 355 16.63 2.47 20.88
C PHE A 355 15.14 2.57 20.56
N ARG A 356 14.28 2.38 21.56
CA ARG A 356 12.83 2.50 21.43
C ARG A 356 12.19 2.83 22.75
N TYR A 357 11.09 3.57 22.68
CA TYR A 357 10.15 3.78 23.76
C TYR A 357 8.73 3.33 23.36
N ASP A 358 8.11 2.49 24.19
CA ASP A 358 6.68 2.20 24.10
C ASP A 358 5.98 2.90 25.28
N VAL A 359 4.95 3.69 24.98
CA VAL A 359 4.19 4.43 25.97
C VAL A 359 2.79 3.83 26.06
N GLN A 360 2.44 3.39 27.26
CA GLN A 360 1.16 2.77 27.53
C GLN A 360 0.38 3.62 28.54
N SER A 361 -0.88 3.90 28.27
CA SER A 361 -1.80 4.52 29.23
C SER A 361 -2.64 3.46 29.91
N LEU A 362 -2.82 3.55 31.22
CA LEU A 362 -3.76 2.71 31.96
C LEU A 362 -5.16 3.32 31.80
N VAL A 363 -6.05 2.66 31.07
CA VAL A 363 -7.42 3.11 30.81
C VAL A 363 -8.38 2.00 31.24
N ASP A 364 -9.34 2.33 32.10
CA ASP A 364 -10.31 1.38 32.66
C ASP A 364 -9.66 0.11 33.26
N GLY A 365 -8.48 0.27 33.86
CA GLY A 365 -7.71 -0.81 34.48
C GLY A 365 -6.93 -1.71 33.49
N GLU A 366 -6.88 -1.38 32.20
CA GLU A 366 -6.08 -2.07 31.19
C GLU A 366 -4.98 -1.17 30.60
N TRP A 367 -3.79 -1.74 30.40
CA TRP A 367 -2.71 -1.05 29.71
C TRP A 367 -2.98 -1.05 28.21
N VAL A 368 -3.04 0.14 27.62
CA VAL A 368 -3.23 0.35 26.18
C VAL A 368 -2.02 1.10 25.65
N ARG A 369 -1.39 0.59 24.60
CA ARG A 369 -0.30 1.30 23.89
C ARG A 369 -0.86 2.56 23.26
N THR A 370 -0.41 3.72 23.72
CA THR A 370 -0.87 5.04 23.23
C THR A 370 0.16 5.72 22.35
N ASP A 371 1.44 5.33 22.44
CA ASP A 371 2.48 5.86 21.58
C ASP A 371 3.67 4.91 21.43
N VAL A 372 4.42 5.09 20.35
CA VAL A 372 5.66 4.37 20.07
C VAL A 372 6.65 5.36 19.45
N LEU A 373 7.89 5.35 19.93
CA LEU A 373 9.00 6.10 19.35
C LEU A 373 10.17 5.14 19.15
N ASP A 374 10.49 4.83 17.90
CA ASP A 374 11.78 4.25 17.51
C ASP A 374 12.84 5.38 17.40
N VAL A 375 14.02 5.16 18.00
CA VAL A 375 15.06 6.19 18.18
C VAL A 375 16.34 5.74 17.48
N GLY A 376 16.74 6.42 16.41
CA GLY A 376 17.97 6.09 15.72
C GLY A 376 18.16 6.81 14.38
N PRO A 377 19.38 6.74 13.81
CA PRO A 377 19.65 7.12 12.43
C PRO A 377 18.67 6.62 11.36
N ALA A 378 18.04 5.46 11.54
CA ALA A 378 17.07 4.84 10.63
C ALA A 378 15.61 5.28 10.91
N HIS A 379 15.40 6.24 11.82
CA HIS A 379 14.06 6.75 12.15
C HIS A 379 14.02 8.30 12.23
N PRO A 380 14.64 9.05 11.29
CA PRO A 380 14.72 10.51 11.40
C PRO A 380 13.36 11.21 11.36
N GLY A 381 12.40 10.70 10.59
CA GLY A 381 11.05 11.25 10.50
C GLY A 381 10.24 11.04 11.79
N GLU A 382 10.35 9.86 12.39
CA GLU A 382 9.69 9.53 13.67
C GLU A 382 10.30 10.34 14.83
N GLU A 383 11.62 10.47 14.89
CA GLU A 383 12.30 11.36 15.85
C GLU A 383 11.86 12.82 15.71
N ALA A 384 11.73 13.31 14.46
CA ALA A 384 11.27 14.67 14.21
C ALA A 384 9.81 14.88 14.64
N ALA A 385 8.93 13.90 14.37
CA ALA A 385 7.51 13.95 14.74
C ALA A 385 7.29 14.00 16.27
N HIS A 386 8.17 13.36 17.04
CA HIS A 386 8.16 13.39 18.51
C HIS A 386 9.02 14.52 19.10
N GLY A 387 9.62 15.37 18.27
CA GLY A 387 10.51 16.44 18.72
C GLY A 387 11.72 15.94 19.51
N TYR A 388 12.20 14.71 19.23
CA TYR A 388 13.29 14.06 19.94
C TYR A 388 14.57 14.92 19.89
N ARG A 389 15.19 15.10 21.05
CA ARG A 389 16.44 15.86 21.21
C ARG A 389 17.37 15.16 22.17
N ILE A 390 18.64 15.07 21.77
CA ILE A 390 19.71 14.51 22.58
C ILE A 390 20.79 15.56 22.89
N ASP A 391 21.11 15.71 24.17
CA ASP A 391 22.20 16.55 24.68
C ASP A 391 23.42 15.67 25.01
N ASN A 392 24.61 16.10 24.61
CA ASN A 392 25.87 15.35 24.81
C ASN A 392 25.78 13.91 24.26
N ALA A 393 25.33 13.80 23.01
CA ALA A 393 25.38 12.55 22.26
C ALA A 393 26.83 12.06 22.17
N VAL A 394 27.05 10.81 22.56
CA VAL A 394 28.35 10.14 22.49
C VAL A 394 28.36 9.00 21.48
N PHE A 395 27.18 8.65 20.97
CA PHE A 395 26.98 7.44 20.19
C PHE A 395 25.73 7.49 19.30
N ALA A 396 25.85 6.89 18.11
CA ALA A 396 24.74 6.45 17.28
C ALA A 396 25.12 5.10 16.64
N ARG A 397 24.22 4.12 16.62
CA ARG A 397 24.32 2.88 15.84
C ARG A 397 23.37 2.98 14.68
N GLU A 398 23.78 2.41 13.55
CA GLU A 398 22.93 2.23 12.37
C GLU A 398 22.29 0.84 12.32
N LYS A 399 22.86 -0.16 13.02
CA LYS A 399 22.32 -1.53 13.08
C LYS A 399 22.92 -2.33 14.24
N LEU A 400 22.06 -2.93 15.07
CA LEU A 400 22.41 -3.85 16.15
C LEU A 400 21.48 -5.06 16.08
N LEU A 401 22.08 -6.25 16.05
CA LEU A 401 21.35 -7.51 16.18
C LEU A 401 21.39 -7.93 17.65
N GLY A 402 20.22 -8.00 18.28
CA GLY A 402 20.06 -8.54 19.62
C GLY A 402 18.95 -9.58 19.66
N ARG A 403 18.91 -10.35 20.76
CA ARG A 403 17.86 -11.34 20.98
C ARG A 403 17.19 -11.21 22.36
N TYR A 404 15.90 -11.49 22.43
CA TYR A 404 15.19 -11.74 23.69
C TYR A 404 15.48 -13.14 24.22
N GLY A 405 15.35 -13.30 25.54
CA GLY A 405 15.78 -14.49 26.29
C GLY A 405 14.79 -15.67 26.27
N PHE A 406 14.07 -15.91 25.18
CA PHE A 406 13.13 -17.03 25.06
C PHE A 406 13.83 -18.31 24.57
N SER A 407 13.37 -19.48 25.00
CA SER A 407 13.90 -20.75 24.53
C SER A 407 13.41 -21.09 23.11
N PRO A 408 14.18 -21.85 22.31
CA PRO A 408 13.74 -22.28 20.98
C PRO A 408 12.41 -23.05 20.98
N GLU A 409 12.10 -23.77 22.05
CA GLU A 409 10.85 -24.52 22.20
C GLU A 409 9.64 -23.58 22.37
N GLU A 410 9.78 -22.52 23.16
CA GLU A 410 8.74 -21.48 23.35
C GLU A 410 8.48 -20.72 22.05
N VAL A 411 9.55 -20.35 21.34
CA VAL A 411 9.46 -19.65 20.04
C VAL A 411 8.77 -20.53 19.00
N THR A 412 9.22 -21.78 18.84
CA THR A 412 8.62 -22.73 17.89
C THR A 412 7.14 -22.97 18.18
N ALA A 413 6.77 -23.11 19.46
CA ALA A 413 5.37 -23.30 19.84
C ALA A 413 4.50 -22.08 19.52
N SER A 414 5.05 -20.87 19.72
CA SER A 414 4.41 -19.59 19.43
C SER A 414 4.20 -19.40 17.92
N GLU A 415 5.25 -19.57 17.12
CA GLU A 415 5.19 -19.54 15.66
C GLU A 415 4.17 -20.54 15.12
N HIS A 416 4.19 -21.79 15.61
CA HIS A 416 3.24 -22.81 15.19
C HIS A 416 1.79 -22.38 15.44
N VAL A 417 1.49 -21.73 16.56
CA VAL A 417 0.14 -21.21 16.84
C VAL A 417 -0.22 -20.10 15.87
N LEU A 418 0.67 -19.13 15.64
CA LEU A 418 0.40 -18.00 14.73
C LEU A 418 0.25 -18.42 13.26
N GLU A 419 0.96 -19.45 12.82
CA GLU A 419 0.87 -20.01 11.47
C GLU A 419 -0.37 -20.90 11.25
N SER A 420 -0.89 -21.56 12.30
CA SER A 420 -1.92 -22.60 12.17
C SER A 420 -3.28 -22.29 12.79
N ALA A 421 -3.35 -21.38 13.76
CA ALA A 421 -4.59 -20.81 14.25
C ALA A 421 -5.10 -19.79 13.23
N ARG A 422 -6.38 -19.87 12.89
CA ARG A 422 -6.97 -19.08 11.81
C ARG A 422 -8.11 -18.24 12.34
N LEU A 423 -8.12 -16.97 11.94
CA LEU A 423 -9.30 -16.11 12.06
C LEU A 423 -10.25 -16.46 10.91
N ARG A 424 -11.49 -16.81 11.25
CA ARG A 424 -12.55 -17.06 10.29
C ARG A 424 -13.70 -16.08 10.51
N ILE A 425 -14.11 -15.38 9.46
CA ILE A 425 -15.30 -14.52 9.49
C ILE A 425 -16.25 -14.89 8.36
N THR A 426 -17.51 -15.04 8.70
CA THR A 426 -18.62 -15.33 7.79
C THR A 426 -19.59 -14.17 7.82
N PHE A 427 -19.76 -13.48 6.70
CA PHE A 427 -20.77 -12.45 6.50
C PHE A 427 -21.92 -13.03 5.68
N ASP A 428 -23.15 -12.88 6.15
CA ASP A 428 -24.37 -13.23 5.41
C ASP A 428 -24.37 -14.65 4.82
N GLY A 429 -23.82 -15.59 5.59
CA GLY A 429 -23.71 -17.01 5.22
C GLY A 429 -22.53 -17.38 4.31
N LYS A 430 -21.65 -16.42 3.95
CA LYS A 430 -20.45 -16.64 3.15
C LYS A 430 -19.18 -16.34 3.96
N THR A 431 -18.30 -17.33 4.09
CA THR A 431 -16.97 -17.14 4.68
C THR A 431 -16.08 -16.40 3.68
N THR A 432 -15.68 -15.17 4.03
CA THR A 432 -14.83 -14.31 3.19
C THR A 432 -13.45 -14.05 3.80
N VAL A 433 -13.32 -14.30 5.10
CA VAL A 433 -12.06 -14.25 5.84
C VAL A 433 -11.77 -15.64 6.36
N ASP A 434 -10.64 -16.19 5.92
CA ASP A 434 -10.06 -17.40 6.49
C ASP A 434 -8.53 -17.29 6.31
N ALA A 435 -7.83 -16.82 7.34
CA ALA A 435 -6.39 -16.54 7.30
C ALA A 435 -5.70 -16.88 8.64
N PRO A 436 -4.41 -17.28 8.63
CA PRO A 436 -3.63 -17.46 9.86
C PRO A 436 -3.60 -16.17 10.68
N ILE A 437 -3.65 -16.29 12.00
CA ILE A 437 -3.66 -15.12 12.90
C ILE A 437 -2.42 -14.26 12.64
N GLY A 438 -1.21 -14.83 12.63
CA GLY A 438 0.01 -14.03 12.45
C GLY A 438 -0.04 -13.18 11.18
N GLU A 439 -0.25 -13.83 10.02
CA GLU A 439 -0.22 -13.14 8.74
C GLU A 439 -1.42 -12.21 8.52
N PHE A 440 -2.60 -12.51 9.08
CA PHE A 440 -3.75 -11.59 9.05
C PHE A 440 -3.45 -10.25 9.73
N PHE A 441 -2.72 -10.25 10.84
CA PHE A 441 -2.37 -9.02 11.56
C PHE A 441 -1.07 -8.35 11.08
N GLY A 442 -0.31 -9.00 10.17
CA GLY A 442 0.83 -8.39 9.47
C GLY A 442 2.18 -9.09 9.64
N SER A 443 2.25 -10.26 10.29
CA SER A 443 3.51 -11.00 10.44
C SER A 443 3.31 -12.52 10.38
N GLY A 444 3.70 -13.14 9.25
CA GLY A 444 3.71 -14.60 9.10
C GLY A 444 5.00 -15.30 9.57
N LEU A 445 5.97 -14.57 10.15
CA LEU A 445 7.22 -15.12 10.72
C LEU A 445 7.20 -15.23 12.26
N GLY A 446 6.09 -14.89 12.91
CA GLY A 446 5.98 -14.90 14.38
C GLY A 446 5.48 -13.56 14.92
N GLU A 447 5.60 -13.37 16.23
CA GLU A 447 5.14 -12.14 16.91
C GLU A 447 6.22 -11.05 16.85
N TYR A 448 6.30 -10.39 15.69
CA TYR A 448 7.03 -9.14 15.51
C TYR A 448 6.12 -7.94 15.77
N ASP A 449 6.69 -6.79 16.15
CA ASP A 449 5.92 -5.55 16.27
C ASP A 449 5.42 -5.12 14.88
N VAL A 450 4.10 -5.10 14.71
CA VAL A 450 3.47 -4.60 13.48
C VAL A 450 2.76 -3.31 13.80
N ARG A 451 3.12 -2.25 13.08
CA ARG A 451 2.44 -0.95 13.12
C ARG A 451 2.05 -0.56 11.70
N SER A 452 0.81 -0.84 11.29
CA SER A 452 0.23 -0.33 10.05
C SER A 452 -0.98 0.55 10.34
N MET A 453 -1.55 1.20 9.31
CA MET A 453 -2.76 2.01 9.45
C MET A 453 -3.97 1.17 9.89
N MET A 454 -4.12 -0.06 9.38
CA MET A 454 -5.34 -0.87 9.57
C MET A 454 -5.15 -2.10 10.46
N THR A 455 -3.91 -2.46 10.80
CA THR A 455 -3.60 -3.58 11.70
C THR A 455 -2.40 -3.30 12.61
N SER A 456 -2.36 -3.98 13.75
CA SER A 456 -1.21 -4.00 14.63
C SER A 456 -0.99 -5.34 15.33
N ILE A 457 0.25 -5.58 15.73
CA ILE A 457 0.66 -6.59 16.70
C ILE A 457 1.50 -5.85 17.74
N ASP A 458 1.02 -5.75 18.98
CA ASP A 458 1.82 -5.27 20.10
C ASP A 458 2.45 -6.47 20.83
N PRO A 459 3.77 -6.70 20.70
CA PRO A 459 4.47 -7.81 21.37
C PRO A 459 4.78 -7.52 22.85
N GLY A 460 4.34 -6.37 23.38
CA GLY A 460 4.48 -6.04 24.79
C GLY A 460 3.72 -7.00 25.71
N ASP A 461 4.06 -6.99 27.00
CA ASP A 461 3.36 -7.79 28.01
C ASP A 461 1.87 -7.44 28.06
N GLY A 462 1.02 -8.41 27.70
CA GLY A 462 -0.42 -8.23 27.61
C GLY A 462 -0.90 -7.45 26.39
N GLY A 463 -0.04 -7.26 25.38
CA GLY A 463 -0.34 -6.55 24.14
C GLY A 463 -1.45 -7.18 23.31
N TRP A 464 -2.06 -6.36 22.45
CA TRP A 464 -3.17 -6.73 21.59
C TRP A 464 -2.75 -6.80 20.13
N TYR A 465 -3.33 -7.75 19.41
CA TYR A 465 -3.33 -7.76 17.96
C TYR A 465 -4.62 -7.12 17.52
N THR A 466 -4.55 -6.02 16.79
CA THR A 466 -5.73 -5.20 16.50
C THR A 466 -5.93 -5.05 15.00
N SER A 467 -7.18 -5.10 14.56
CA SER A 467 -7.59 -4.87 13.18
C SER A 467 -8.72 -3.83 13.18
N TRP A 468 -8.51 -2.75 12.43
CA TRP A 468 -9.44 -1.63 12.27
C TRP A 468 -10.12 -1.62 10.90
N TRP A 469 -9.99 -2.68 10.11
CA TRP A 469 -10.69 -2.78 8.82
C TRP A 469 -12.21 -2.67 9.02
N PRO A 470 -12.91 -1.77 8.31
CA PRO A 470 -14.37 -1.72 8.39
C PRO A 470 -14.97 -2.95 7.71
N MET A 471 -15.66 -3.83 8.44
CA MET A 471 -16.23 -5.06 7.87
C MET A 471 -17.77 -5.03 7.92
N PRO A 472 -18.43 -4.45 6.91
CA PRO A 472 -19.89 -4.36 6.85
C PRO A 472 -20.56 -5.70 6.53
N PHE A 473 -21.79 -5.87 7.02
CA PHE A 473 -22.66 -7.02 6.75
C PHE A 473 -24.13 -6.63 6.80
N SER A 474 -24.96 -7.26 5.97
CA SER A 474 -26.36 -6.86 5.77
C SER A 474 -27.37 -7.62 6.64
N GLN A 475 -27.06 -8.85 7.05
CA GLN A 475 -27.96 -9.72 7.81
C GLN A 475 -27.31 -10.30 9.07
N SER A 476 -26.06 -10.75 8.99
CA SER A 476 -25.37 -11.40 10.11
C SER A 476 -23.86 -11.47 9.88
N ALA A 477 -23.12 -11.51 10.99
CA ALA A 477 -21.69 -11.81 11.00
C ALA A 477 -21.36 -12.86 12.06
N THR A 478 -20.51 -13.82 11.73
CA THR A 478 -19.96 -14.79 12.68
C THR A 478 -18.44 -14.73 12.63
N VAL A 479 -17.82 -14.48 13.79
CA VAL A 479 -16.36 -14.44 13.98
C VAL A 479 -15.97 -15.68 14.79
N GLU A 480 -15.00 -16.45 14.31
CA GLU A 480 -14.51 -17.66 14.98
C GLU A 480 -12.97 -17.74 14.94
N ILE A 481 -12.40 -18.37 15.96
CA ILE A 481 -11.02 -18.81 15.96
C ILE A 481 -10.98 -20.32 15.73
N VAL A 482 -10.29 -20.73 14.67
CA VAL A 482 -10.15 -22.14 14.28
C VAL A 482 -8.73 -22.59 14.57
N ASN A 483 -8.57 -23.59 15.44
CA ASN A 483 -7.26 -24.19 15.69
C ASN A 483 -7.05 -25.39 14.77
N GLY A 484 -6.42 -25.15 13.61
CA GLY A 484 -6.01 -26.22 12.69
C GLY A 484 -4.72 -26.93 13.08
N GLY A 485 -3.99 -26.40 14.08
CA GLY A 485 -2.68 -26.88 14.51
C GLY A 485 -2.72 -28.03 15.53
N GLY A 486 -1.53 -28.49 15.91
CA GLY A 486 -1.33 -29.51 16.95
C GLY A 486 -1.14 -28.96 18.37
N VAL A 487 -0.98 -27.65 18.52
CA VAL A 487 -0.76 -26.96 19.80
C VAL A 487 -2.08 -26.35 20.28
N PRO A 488 -2.54 -26.60 21.52
CA PRO A 488 -3.73 -25.93 22.05
C PRO A 488 -3.52 -24.42 22.18
N ILE A 489 -4.60 -23.66 22.03
CA ILE A 489 -4.64 -22.23 22.34
C ILE A 489 -5.24 -22.10 23.75
N GLU A 490 -4.52 -21.47 24.65
CA GLU A 490 -4.82 -21.31 26.07
C GLU A 490 -4.91 -19.82 26.44
N GLY A 491 -5.92 -19.48 27.25
CA GLY A 491 -6.03 -18.14 27.85
C GLY A 491 -6.22 -16.99 26.85
N MET A 492 -6.68 -17.27 25.62
CA MET A 492 -6.95 -16.24 24.62
C MET A 492 -8.11 -15.36 25.06
N THR A 493 -7.93 -14.04 24.91
CA THR A 493 -9.01 -13.06 24.95
C THR A 493 -9.26 -12.57 23.53
N ALA A 494 -10.52 -12.52 23.09
CA ALA A 494 -10.91 -11.86 21.85
C ALA A 494 -12.00 -10.82 22.12
N GLU A 495 -11.95 -9.71 21.40
CA GLU A 495 -12.93 -8.63 21.44
C GLU A 495 -13.34 -8.25 20.01
N VAL A 496 -14.63 -8.12 19.78
CA VAL A 496 -15.21 -7.70 18.49
C VAL A 496 -16.15 -6.54 18.77
N SER A 497 -15.82 -5.36 18.24
CA SER A 497 -16.61 -4.14 18.39
C SER A 497 -17.46 -3.92 17.15
N THR A 498 -18.78 -3.87 17.32
CA THR A 498 -19.74 -3.74 16.23
C THR A 498 -20.67 -2.56 16.41
N ALA A 499 -20.95 -1.85 15.33
CA ALA A 499 -21.95 -0.78 15.31
C ALA A 499 -23.05 -1.07 14.27
N PRO A 500 -24.27 -0.55 14.46
CA PRO A 500 -25.28 -0.53 13.41
C PRO A 500 -24.78 0.23 12.18
N LYS A 501 -24.96 -0.33 10.99
CA LYS A 501 -24.64 0.31 9.71
C LYS A 501 -25.60 -0.19 8.65
N ASP A 502 -26.18 0.73 7.90
CA ASP A 502 -26.94 0.37 6.71
C ASP A 502 -25.95 -0.04 5.61
N VAL A 503 -26.17 -1.22 5.04
CA VAL A 503 -25.35 -1.78 3.96
C VAL A 503 -26.16 -1.68 2.66
N ASP A 504 -25.72 -0.82 1.75
CA ASP A 504 -26.32 -0.66 0.44
C ASP A 504 -25.71 -1.63 -0.59
N GLU A 505 -26.21 -1.58 -1.83
CA GLU A 505 -25.75 -2.43 -2.93
C GLU A 505 -24.32 -2.11 -3.41
N ASN A 506 -23.79 -0.93 -3.08
CA ASN A 506 -22.45 -0.48 -3.47
C ASN A 506 -21.39 -0.83 -2.41
N THR A 507 -21.80 -1.43 -1.30
CA THR A 507 -20.91 -1.81 -0.19
C THR A 507 -20.37 -3.22 -0.39
N GLY A 508 -19.06 -3.37 -0.58
CA GLY A 508 -18.37 -4.65 -0.66
C GLY A 508 -18.18 -5.33 0.71
N TYR A 509 -18.14 -6.65 0.72
CA TYR A 509 -17.76 -7.42 1.90
C TYR A 509 -16.25 -7.45 2.06
N PHE A 510 -15.77 -7.30 3.29
CA PHE A 510 -14.35 -7.49 3.59
C PHE A 510 -13.95 -8.95 3.36
N ASN A 511 -12.84 -9.14 2.64
CA ASN A 511 -12.23 -10.43 2.37
C ASN A 511 -10.76 -10.41 2.83
N ALA A 512 -10.32 -11.55 3.37
CA ALA A 512 -8.90 -11.84 3.57
C ALA A 512 -8.59 -13.17 2.92
N THR A 513 -7.91 -13.13 1.78
CA THR A 513 -7.59 -14.32 0.98
C THR A 513 -6.15 -14.74 1.25
N HIS A 514 -6.00 -15.89 1.89
CA HIS A 514 -4.69 -16.43 2.26
C HIS A 514 -4.33 -17.68 1.46
N HIS A 515 -3.08 -17.78 1.01
CA HIS A 515 -2.48 -19.06 0.64
C HIS A 515 -0.97 -19.10 0.91
N ARG A 516 -0.41 -20.32 0.88
CA ARG A 516 1.01 -20.62 1.14
C ARG A 516 1.47 -21.74 0.22
N GLY A 517 2.71 -21.68 -0.24
CA GLY A 517 3.27 -22.66 -1.17
C GLY A 517 4.70 -22.35 -1.57
N ARG A 518 5.30 -23.30 -2.27
CA ARG A 518 6.61 -23.06 -2.90
C ARG A 518 6.44 -22.28 -4.18
N THR A 519 7.39 -21.40 -4.44
CA THR A 519 7.53 -20.73 -5.73
C THR A 519 7.80 -21.75 -6.84
N VAL A 520 7.43 -21.41 -8.08
CA VAL A 520 7.56 -22.28 -9.24
C VAL A 520 8.17 -21.46 -10.37
N GLU A 521 9.38 -21.83 -10.81
CA GLU A 521 10.10 -21.15 -11.89
C GLU A 521 9.20 -20.78 -13.08
N GLY A 522 9.19 -19.49 -13.43
CA GLY A 522 8.40 -18.87 -14.49
C GLY A 522 6.91 -18.70 -14.17
N GLN A 523 6.50 -18.81 -12.90
CA GLN A 523 5.14 -18.52 -12.45
C GLN A 523 5.19 -17.53 -11.29
N ASP A 524 4.61 -16.35 -11.53
CA ASP A 524 4.46 -15.33 -10.51
C ASP A 524 3.71 -15.89 -9.30
N TRP A 525 4.06 -15.39 -8.12
CA TRP A 525 3.32 -15.60 -6.91
C TRP A 525 2.02 -14.78 -6.94
N ASN A 526 0.89 -15.45 -7.09
CA ASN A 526 -0.43 -14.80 -7.12
C ASN A 526 -0.87 -14.37 -5.72
N PHE A 527 -1.02 -13.07 -5.46
CA PHE A 527 -1.67 -12.59 -4.24
C PHE A 527 -3.18 -12.80 -4.27
N LEU A 528 -3.80 -12.55 -5.42
CA LEU A 528 -5.25 -12.62 -5.61
C LEU A 528 -5.62 -12.90 -7.06
N ASP A 529 -6.52 -13.85 -7.29
CA ASP A 529 -7.29 -14.02 -8.53
C ASP A 529 -8.78 -13.89 -8.19
N ALA A 530 -9.32 -12.69 -8.38
CA ALA A 530 -10.70 -12.34 -8.06
C ALA A 530 -11.55 -12.18 -9.33
N LYS A 531 -12.82 -12.55 -9.23
CA LYS A 531 -13.84 -12.38 -10.28
C LYS A 531 -14.97 -11.48 -9.78
N GLY A 532 -15.67 -10.84 -10.71
CA GLY A 532 -16.71 -9.87 -10.38
C GLY A 532 -16.12 -8.50 -10.11
N SER A 533 -16.77 -7.71 -9.26
CA SER A 533 -16.32 -6.36 -8.91
C SER A 533 -15.89 -6.23 -7.45
N GLY A 534 -14.97 -5.29 -7.20
CA GLY A 534 -14.34 -5.09 -5.91
C GLY A 534 -13.21 -4.07 -5.92
N THR A 535 -12.46 -4.03 -4.82
CA THR A 535 -11.28 -3.17 -4.67
C THR A 535 -10.24 -3.87 -3.79
N PHE A 536 -9.03 -4.03 -4.33
CA PHE A 536 -7.89 -4.58 -3.60
C PHE A 536 -7.14 -3.47 -2.87
N TYR A 537 -6.84 -3.71 -1.59
CA TYR A 537 -6.27 -2.73 -0.66
C TYR A 537 -4.89 -3.15 -0.12
N GLY A 538 -4.30 -4.20 -0.68
CA GLY A 538 -2.94 -4.61 -0.35
C GLY A 538 -2.85 -5.99 0.30
N VAL A 539 -1.69 -6.26 0.90
CA VAL A 539 -1.26 -7.62 1.24
C VAL A 539 -0.26 -7.62 2.40
N THR A 540 -0.34 -8.65 3.24
CA THR A 540 0.78 -9.10 4.06
C THR A 540 1.45 -10.27 3.36
N HIS A 541 2.77 -10.23 3.21
CA HIS A 541 3.55 -11.21 2.44
C HIS A 541 4.75 -11.70 3.27
N THR A 542 4.85 -13.01 3.39
CA THR A 542 5.96 -13.69 4.04
C THR A 542 6.78 -14.46 3.02
N MET A 543 8.03 -14.06 2.84
CA MET A 543 8.94 -14.62 1.85
C MET A 543 10.05 -15.39 2.55
N ARG A 544 10.03 -16.72 2.51
CA ARG A 544 11.12 -17.57 3.02
C ARG A 544 12.02 -17.98 1.87
N GLY A 545 13.11 -17.23 1.67
CA GLY A 545 14.11 -17.50 0.63
C GLY A 545 14.83 -18.82 0.87
N LEU A 546 14.89 -19.68 -0.15
CA LEU A 546 15.50 -21.01 -0.07
C LEU A 546 16.85 -21.09 -0.79
N ILE A 547 17.52 -19.95 -1.00
CA ILE A 547 18.85 -19.84 -1.60
C ILE A 547 19.92 -20.17 -0.52
N PRO A 548 20.65 -21.30 -0.63
CA PRO A 548 21.63 -21.67 0.38
C PRO A 548 22.84 -20.73 0.45
N PRO A 549 23.47 -20.57 1.63
CA PRO A 549 24.75 -19.87 1.73
C PRO A 549 25.79 -20.54 0.83
N ASN A 550 26.52 -19.75 0.04
CA ASN A 550 27.51 -20.22 -0.94
C ASN A 550 26.92 -20.99 -2.14
N ALA A 551 25.62 -20.87 -2.41
CA ALA A 551 25.07 -21.33 -3.68
C ALA A 551 25.85 -20.70 -4.85
N ALA A 552 26.08 -21.47 -5.91
CA ALA A 552 26.79 -20.96 -7.07
C ALA A 552 25.92 -19.92 -7.78
N ALA A 553 26.50 -18.76 -8.07
CA ALA A 553 25.87 -17.78 -8.94
C ALA A 553 25.73 -18.34 -10.37
N THR A 554 24.59 -18.11 -10.99
CA THR A 554 24.40 -18.26 -12.44
C THR A 554 23.97 -16.92 -13.01
N HIS A 555 24.31 -16.62 -14.26
CA HIS A 555 23.90 -15.35 -14.88
C HIS A 555 22.38 -15.12 -14.88
N ARG A 556 21.56 -16.17 -14.76
CA ARG A 556 20.09 -16.06 -14.71
C ARG A 556 19.56 -15.69 -13.34
N ASN A 557 20.33 -15.89 -12.28
CA ASN A 557 19.91 -15.64 -10.92
C ASN A 557 20.94 -14.72 -10.23
N GLN A 558 21.41 -13.72 -10.97
CA GLN A 558 22.23 -12.64 -10.44
C GLN A 558 21.48 -11.33 -10.67
N PRO A 559 21.42 -10.47 -9.65
CA PRO A 559 20.87 -9.15 -9.82
C PRO A 559 21.81 -8.33 -10.70
N LEU A 560 21.28 -7.41 -11.50
CA LEU A 560 22.11 -6.61 -12.41
C LEU A 560 23.12 -5.72 -11.68
N SER A 561 22.87 -5.39 -10.41
CA SER A 561 23.81 -4.66 -9.55
C SER A 561 25.08 -5.43 -9.21
N MET A 562 25.10 -6.76 -9.36
CA MET A 562 26.25 -7.58 -8.97
C MET A 562 27.18 -7.86 -10.16
N PRO A 563 28.51 -7.79 -9.97
CA PRO A 563 29.45 -8.15 -11.04
C PRO A 563 29.27 -9.60 -11.49
N GLU A 564 29.25 -9.84 -12.81
CA GLU A 564 29.22 -11.19 -13.41
C GLU A 564 30.34 -12.12 -12.92
N THR A 565 31.39 -11.58 -12.31
CA THR A 565 32.52 -12.34 -11.76
C THR A 565 32.26 -12.92 -10.36
N ASN A 566 31.13 -12.58 -9.73
CA ASN A 566 30.72 -13.15 -8.45
C ASN A 566 30.43 -14.65 -8.61
N ALA A 567 31.14 -15.47 -7.83
CA ALA A 567 30.99 -16.92 -7.87
C ALA A 567 29.84 -17.44 -6.98
N VAL A 568 29.29 -16.58 -6.10
CA VAL A 568 28.30 -16.94 -5.08
C VAL A 568 27.03 -16.12 -5.29
N ALA A 569 25.88 -16.79 -5.26
CA ALA A 569 24.57 -16.15 -5.36
C ALA A 569 24.27 -15.30 -4.13
N ASN A 570 23.58 -14.18 -4.33
CA ASN A 570 23.06 -13.39 -3.22
C ASN A 570 21.80 -14.10 -2.69
N GLN A 571 21.76 -14.35 -1.38
CA GLN A 571 20.66 -15.08 -0.76
C GLN A 571 19.34 -14.30 -0.75
N ARG A 572 19.39 -12.98 -0.99
CA ARG A 572 18.22 -12.09 -1.06
C ARG A 572 17.70 -11.85 -2.48
N ASN A 573 18.24 -12.53 -3.49
CA ASN A 573 17.76 -12.43 -4.87
C ASN A 573 16.27 -12.73 -5.04
N TYR A 574 15.66 -13.50 -4.14
CA TYR A 574 14.22 -13.78 -4.17
C TYR A 574 13.34 -12.52 -4.08
N LEU A 575 13.93 -11.38 -3.73
CA LEU A 575 13.28 -10.07 -3.61
C LEU A 575 13.36 -9.23 -4.90
N GLU A 576 14.06 -9.66 -5.95
CA GLU A 576 14.17 -8.85 -7.18
C GLU A 576 12.93 -8.91 -8.07
N GLY A 577 11.87 -9.65 -7.69
CA GLY A 577 10.75 -9.90 -8.60
C GLY A 577 9.75 -8.74 -8.68
N ASP A 578 9.38 -8.36 -9.90
CA ASP A 578 8.40 -7.32 -10.20
C ASP A 578 6.97 -7.76 -9.89
N GLU A 579 6.17 -6.87 -9.32
CA GLU A 579 4.73 -7.03 -9.21
C GLU A 579 4.00 -6.62 -10.50
N ARG A 580 2.93 -7.36 -10.85
CA ARG A 580 2.15 -7.15 -12.08
C ARG A 580 0.67 -7.34 -11.81
N PHE A 581 -0.13 -6.28 -11.96
CA PHE A 581 -1.58 -6.36 -11.75
C PHE A 581 -2.36 -6.19 -13.05
N TYR A 582 -3.22 -7.17 -13.34
CA TYR A 582 -4.09 -7.20 -14.51
C TYR A 582 -5.53 -6.99 -14.09
N VAL A 583 -6.15 -5.94 -14.63
CA VAL A 583 -7.48 -5.47 -14.21
C VAL A 583 -8.47 -5.65 -15.37
N ASN A 584 -9.69 -6.10 -15.07
CA ASN A 584 -10.82 -6.18 -16.01
C ASN A 584 -10.50 -6.96 -17.30
N GLY A 585 -9.73 -8.05 -17.15
CA GLY A 585 -9.37 -8.93 -18.27
C GLY A 585 -8.44 -8.31 -19.31
N SER A 586 -7.81 -7.16 -19.02
CA SER A 586 -6.74 -6.58 -19.85
C SER A 586 -5.58 -7.56 -19.98
N ALA A 587 -5.00 -7.68 -21.19
CA ALA A 587 -3.77 -8.44 -21.40
C ALA A 587 -2.51 -7.64 -21.03
N SER A 588 -2.61 -6.31 -20.90
CA SER A 588 -1.54 -5.45 -20.39
C SER A 588 -1.70 -5.22 -18.88
N PRO A 589 -0.60 -5.22 -18.11
CA PRO A 589 -0.65 -4.85 -16.71
C PRO A 589 -1.02 -3.37 -16.56
N ALA A 590 -1.94 -3.06 -15.65
CA ALA A 590 -2.23 -1.68 -15.25
C ALA A 590 -1.16 -1.14 -14.27
N TRP A 591 -0.50 -2.07 -13.56
CA TRP A 591 0.56 -1.83 -12.60
C TRP A 591 1.70 -2.81 -12.87
N HIS A 592 2.92 -2.31 -12.99
CA HIS A 592 4.11 -3.11 -13.27
C HIS A 592 5.31 -2.47 -12.55
N GLY A 593 5.77 -3.10 -11.48
CA GLY A 593 6.82 -2.55 -10.62
C GLY A 593 8.23 -2.86 -11.09
N THR A 594 9.15 -2.91 -10.13
CA THR A 594 10.61 -2.97 -10.39
C THR A 594 11.39 -3.87 -9.43
N GLY A 595 10.71 -4.52 -8.49
CA GLY A 595 11.31 -5.36 -7.47
C GLY A 595 10.39 -5.54 -6.27
N SER A 596 10.57 -6.63 -5.53
CA SER A 596 9.70 -6.95 -4.41
C SER A 596 9.90 -5.98 -3.26
N GLU A 597 11.14 -5.60 -2.90
CA GLU A 597 11.33 -4.57 -1.87
C GLU A 597 10.81 -3.20 -2.31
N ASP A 598 10.79 -2.92 -3.61
CA ASP A 598 10.32 -1.67 -4.19
C ASP A 598 8.79 -1.56 -4.06
N TYR A 599 8.05 -2.65 -4.30
CA TYR A 599 6.61 -2.74 -4.04
C TYR A 599 6.23 -2.44 -2.59
N TYR A 600 7.08 -2.87 -1.65
CA TYR A 600 6.95 -2.55 -0.22
C TYR A 600 7.58 -1.20 0.15
N GLU A 601 7.89 -0.36 -0.85
CA GLU A 601 8.41 1.01 -0.74
C GLU A 601 9.73 1.17 0.00
N SER A 602 10.49 0.10 -0.04
CA SER A 602 11.82 0.03 0.49
C SER A 602 12.83 0.17 -0.65
N GLY A 603 14.01 -0.41 -0.51
CA GLY A 603 14.98 -0.55 -1.60
C GLY A 603 16.21 -1.28 -1.11
N TRP A 604 17.04 -1.79 -2.02
CA TRP A 604 18.31 -2.45 -1.64
C TRP A 604 18.11 -3.65 -0.71
N TYR A 605 17.14 -4.51 -1.02
CA TYR A 605 16.73 -5.65 -0.22
C TYR A 605 16.28 -5.28 1.20
N PHE A 606 15.43 -4.26 1.33
CA PHE A 606 15.06 -3.64 2.62
C PHE A 606 16.30 -3.12 3.37
N ARG A 607 17.17 -2.44 2.63
CA ARG A 607 18.55 -2.04 2.97
C ARG A 607 19.24 -3.10 3.81
N ASP A 608 19.44 -4.25 3.17
CA ASP A 608 20.09 -5.44 3.73
C ASP A 608 19.40 -6.01 4.99
N GLY A 609 18.06 -6.04 5.01
CA GLY A 609 17.28 -6.62 6.12
C GLY A 609 17.17 -5.70 7.36
N THR A 610 17.19 -4.39 7.15
CA THR A 610 16.77 -3.42 8.17
C THR A 610 15.24 -3.40 8.19
N THR A 611 14.63 -3.44 9.38
CA THR A 611 13.18 -3.42 9.52
C THR A 611 12.67 -1.98 9.67
N PHE A 612 11.55 -1.64 9.04
CA PHE A 612 10.87 -0.36 9.24
C PHE A 612 9.35 -0.54 9.32
N SER A 613 8.66 0.52 9.74
CA SER A 613 7.20 0.59 9.73
C SER A 613 6.74 1.99 9.37
N MET A 614 5.84 2.08 8.40
CA MET A 614 5.11 3.29 8.03
C MET A 614 3.62 2.94 7.91
N PRO A 615 2.69 3.92 7.94
CA PRO A 615 1.26 3.63 7.94
C PRO A 615 0.80 2.69 6.82
N LEU A 616 1.42 2.79 5.64
CA LEU A 616 1.00 2.06 4.44
C LEU A 616 2.00 0.99 3.95
N ALA A 617 3.20 0.89 4.52
CA ALA A 617 4.17 -0.12 4.13
C ALA A 617 5.19 -0.38 5.25
N GLY A 618 5.74 -1.60 5.29
CA GLY A 618 6.78 -1.95 6.24
C GLY A 618 7.28 -3.38 6.08
N ASN A 619 8.42 -3.68 6.70
CA ASN A 619 8.94 -5.03 6.86
C ASN A 619 9.22 -5.33 8.34
N PRO A 620 8.18 -5.67 9.13
CA PRO A 620 8.33 -5.82 10.58
C PRO A 620 9.23 -7.00 10.98
N ALA A 621 9.49 -7.94 10.06
CA ALA A 621 10.18 -9.18 10.36
C ALA A 621 11.34 -9.47 9.39
N HIS A 622 12.52 -9.77 9.94
CA HIS A 622 13.66 -10.31 9.20
C HIS A 622 14.39 -11.39 10.01
N GLU A 623 14.55 -12.57 9.41
CA GLU A 623 15.19 -13.72 10.03
C GLU A 623 16.31 -14.27 9.17
N LEU A 624 17.38 -14.72 9.84
CA LEU A 624 18.52 -15.37 9.19
C LEU A 624 18.91 -16.64 9.94
N ASN A 625 18.86 -17.80 9.27
CA ASN A 625 19.34 -19.08 9.77
C ASN A 625 18.88 -19.43 11.21
N GLY A 626 17.57 -19.50 11.44
CA GLY A 626 16.96 -19.80 12.75
C GLY A 626 15.51 -19.33 12.80
N ASP A 627 14.83 -19.60 13.91
CA ASP A 627 13.47 -19.06 14.19
C ASP A 627 12.48 -19.43 13.05
N GLY A 628 12.41 -20.70 12.67
CA GLY A 628 11.59 -21.15 11.53
C GLY A 628 12.16 -20.82 10.14
N CYS A 629 13.13 -19.91 10.04
CA CYS A 629 13.81 -19.55 8.79
C CYS A 629 15.05 -20.41 8.49
N GLN A 630 15.06 -21.05 7.31
CA GLN A 630 16.20 -21.89 6.90
C GLN A 630 17.44 -21.07 6.54
N TYR A 631 17.29 -19.97 5.79
CA TYR A 631 18.40 -19.18 5.27
C TYR A 631 18.21 -17.68 5.49
N ASP A 632 17.32 -17.05 4.72
CA ASP A 632 16.96 -15.65 4.82
C ASP A 632 15.45 -15.53 4.55
N CYS A 633 14.73 -14.87 5.46
CA CYS A 633 13.28 -14.72 5.39
C CYS A 633 12.88 -13.30 5.74
N THR A 634 11.97 -12.74 4.96
CA THR A 634 11.46 -11.37 5.14
C THR A 634 9.93 -11.42 5.24
N GLY A 635 9.36 -10.74 6.23
CA GLY A 635 7.93 -10.47 6.34
C GLY A 635 7.66 -9.00 6.08
N ALA A 636 6.73 -8.71 5.18
CA ALA A 636 6.38 -7.35 4.78
C ALA A 636 4.87 -7.16 4.64
N TYR A 637 4.42 -5.90 4.71
CA TYR A 637 3.05 -5.52 4.39
C TYR A 637 3.04 -4.28 3.50
N ARG A 638 2.03 -4.20 2.64
CA ARG A 638 1.70 -3.03 1.82
C ARG A 638 0.19 -2.82 1.89
N LEU A 639 -0.24 -1.63 2.31
CA LEU A 639 -1.64 -1.19 2.29
C LEU A 639 -1.82 -0.13 1.22
N GLN A 640 -2.54 -0.46 0.16
CA GLN A 640 -2.84 0.43 -0.96
C GLN A 640 -4.14 1.19 -0.70
N VAL A 641 -4.13 2.12 0.27
CA VAL A 641 -5.32 2.91 0.62
C VAL A 641 -5.60 4.02 -0.41
N PRO A 642 -4.65 4.94 -0.67
CA PRO A 642 -4.80 5.95 -1.72
C PRO A 642 -4.64 5.37 -3.12
N ASP A 643 -3.84 4.33 -3.28
CA ASP A 643 -3.48 3.66 -4.53
C ASP A 643 -4.18 2.30 -4.70
N ALA A 644 -5.37 2.15 -4.10
CA ALA A 644 -6.16 0.93 -4.17
C ALA A 644 -6.48 0.53 -5.61
N MET A 645 -6.70 -0.76 -5.83
CA MET A 645 -6.94 -1.34 -7.16
C MET A 645 -8.41 -1.73 -7.35
N PRO A 646 -9.27 -0.84 -7.87
CA PRO A 646 -10.64 -1.19 -8.20
C PRO A 646 -10.70 -2.10 -9.43
N PHE A 647 -11.67 -2.99 -9.45
CA PHE A 647 -11.94 -3.88 -10.57
C PHE A 647 -13.45 -4.11 -10.71
N ASN A 648 -13.89 -4.29 -11.95
CA ASN A 648 -15.29 -4.42 -12.34
C ASN A 648 -15.64 -5.79 -12.97
N ASP A 649 -14.65 -6.51 -13.53
CA ASP A 649 -14.82 -7.89 -14.05
C ASP A 649 -13.83 -8.89 -13.40
N GLY A 650 -12.73 -8.39 -12.84
CA GLY A 650 -11.80 -9.21 -12.06
C GLY A 650 -10.43 -8.57 -11.93
N LEU A 651 -9.62 -9.19 -11.08
CA LEU A 651 -8.25 -8.77 -10.78
C LEU A 651 -7.36 -10.00 -10.71
N ILE A 652 -6.20 -9.93 -11.34
CA ILE A 652 -5.07 -10.82 -11.09
C ILE A 652 -3.95 -9.94 -10.54
N ALA A 653 -3.60 -10.13 -9.27
CA ALA A 653 -2.51 -9.42 -8.61
C ALA A 653 -1.38 -10.40 -8.33
N ASP A 654 -0.25 -10.24 -9.03
CA ASP A 654 0.88 -11.16 -9.05
C ASP A 654 2.19 -10.46 -8.67
N ILE A 655 3.18 -11.24 -8.22
CA ILE A 655 4.57 -10.80 -8.04
C ILE A 655 5.57 -11.88 -8.45
N GLU A 656 6.60 -11.53 -9.21
CA GLU A 656 7.66 -12.47 -9.55
C GLU A 656 8.50 -12.85 -8.31
N HIS A 657 9.26 -13.94 -8.42
CA HIS A 657 10.18 -14.37 -7.37
C HIS A 657 11.64 -14.41 -7.86
N GLY A 658 12.29 -13.25 -7.76
CA GLY A 658 13.66 -13.01 -8.19
C GLY A 658 13.78 -12.51 -9.64
N PRO A 659 15.02 -12.24 -10.11
CA PRO A 659 15.25 -11.34 -11.24
C PRO A 659 14.82 -11.89 -12.61
N ASN A 660 14.49 -13.17 -12.67
CA ASN A 660 13.93 -13.83 -13.86
C ASN A 660 12.76 -14.75 -13.46
N ASN A 661 12.11 -14.46 -12.31
CA ASN A 661 11.03 -15.27 -11.75
C ASN A 661 11.44 -16.74 -11.52
N ASP A 662 12.66 -16.95 -11.01
CA ASP A 662 13.31 -18.26 -10.98
C ASP A 662 13.89 -18.66 -9.61
N GLU A 663 13.84 -17.77 -8.61
CA GLU A 663 14.45 -18.05 -7.31
C GLU A 663 13.55 -18.93 -6.41
N PRO A 664 14.13 -19.91 -5.70
CA PRO A 664 13.36 -20.82 -4.87
C PRO A 664 12.93 -20.16 -3.54
N GLY A 665 11.65 -20.28 -3.20
CA GLY A 665 11.07 -19.79 -1.96
C GLY A 665 9.92 -20.65 -1.44
N ASP A 666 9.54 -20.44 -0.18
CA ASP A 666 8.27 -20.85 0.42
C ASP A 666 7.54 -19.58 0.87
N TYR A 667 6.58 -19.14 0.07
CA TYR A 667 5.87 -17.89 0.25
C TYR A 667 4.50 -18.13 0.86
N SER A 668 4.03 -17.19 1.66
CA SER A 668 2.64 -17.07 2.06
C SER A 668 2.19 -15.63 1.97
N SER A 669 0.93 -15.40 1.63
CA SER A 669 0.38 -14.06 1.56
C SER A 669 -1.09 -14.04 1.98
N THR A 670 -1.49 -12.96 2.65
CA THR A 670 -2.87 -12.63 2.99
C THR A 670 -3.25 -11.31 2.31
N ALA A 671 -4.06 -11.39 1.26
CA ALA A 671 -4.59 -10.25 0.52
C ALA A 671 -5.84 -9.66 1.21
N TYR A 672 -5.90 -8.34 1.35
CA TYR A 672 -7.03 -7.60 1.92
C TYR A 672 -7.79 -6.87 0.81
N TRP A 673 -9.09 -7.14 0.68
CA TRP A 673 -9.90 -6.56 -0.39
C TRP A 673 -11.38 -6.54 -0.04
N TYR A 674 -12.14 -5.69 -0.74
CA TYR A 674 -13.60 -5.69 -0.69
C TYR A 674 -14.17 -6.24 -1.97
N GLY A 675 -15.20 -7.08 -1.86
CA GLY A 675 -15.88 -7.62 -3.03
C GLY A 675 -17.07 -8.47 -2.66
N GLY A 676 -17.37 -9.47 -3.49
CA GLY A 676 -18.58 -10.28 -3.38
C GLY A 676 -19.73 -9.81 -4.26
N HIS A 677 -19.45 -8.85 -5.16
CA HIS A 677 -20.39 -8.31 -6.14
C HIS A 677 -20.22 -8.99 -7.50
N PRO A 678 -21.30 -9.03 -8.31
CA PRO A 678 -21.20 -9.51 -9.69
C PRO A 678 -20.33 -8.57 -10.53
N VAL A 679 -20.05 -9.00 -11.77
CA VAL A 679 -19.42 -8.14 -12.77
C VAL A 679 -20.27 -6.88 -12.94
N SER A 680 -19.63 -5.71 -12.83
CA SER A 680 -20.23 -4.36 -12.97
C SER A 680 -19.79 -3.67 -14.26
N GLN A 681 -19.06 -4.36 -15.13
CA GLN A 681 -18.65 -3.87 -16.44
C GLN A 681 -18.85 -4.97 -17.48
N GLU A 682 -19.71 -4.75 -18.46
CA GLU A 682 -20.02 -5.74 -19.49
C GLU A 682 -19.57 -5.29 -20.87
N LYS A 683 -19.04 -6.22 -21.68
CA LYS A 683 -18.71 -5.96 -23.07
C LYS A 683 -19.99 -5.92 -23.91
N VAL A 684 -20.24 -4.78 -24.55
CA VAL A 684 -21.43 -4.55 -25.37
C VAL A 684 -21.16 -4.47 -26.86
N ASP A 685 -19.94 -4.08 -27.24
CA ASP A 685 -19.59 -3.97 -28.66
C ASP A 685 -18.13 -4.35 -28.95
N ASP A 686 -17.85 -4.62 -30.22
CA ASP A 686 -16.58 -5.12 -30.69
C ASP A 686 -16.28 -4.75 -32.15
N LEU A 687 -15.30 -3.87 -32.32
CA LEU A 687 -14.80 -3.45 -33.62
C LEU A 687 -13.42 -4.06 -33.90
N ASP A 688 -13.41 -5.20 -34.60
CA ASP A 688 -12.19 -5.80 -35.19
C ASP A 688 -11.81 -5.07 -36.50
N LEU A 689 -10.65 -4.41 -36.53
CA LEU A 689 -10.18 -3.66 -37.70
C LEU A 689 -9.54 -4.55 -38.77
N SER A 690 -9.29 -5.82 -38.48
CA SER A 690 -8.83 -6.80 -39.45
C SER A 690 -9.98 -7.44 -40.24
N ASP A 691 -11.21 -7.37 -39.73
CA ASP A 691 -12.42 -7.83 -40.41
C ASP A 691 -13.13 -6.71 -41.16
N ARG A 692 -13.33 -6.90 -42.46
CA ARG A 692 -14.06 -5.95 -43.29
C ARG A 692 -15.54 -5.86 -42.91
N GLY A 693 -16.15 -6.97 -42.51
CA GLY A 693 -17.57 -6.99 -42.12
C GLY A 693 -17.81 -6.10 -40.90
N SER A 694 -16.99 -6.29 -39.87
CA SER A 694 -16.92 -5.46 -38.67
C SER A 694 -16.73 -3.97 -39.02
N ARG A 695 -15.76 -3.61 -39.85
CA ARG A 695 -15.55 -2.21 -40.24
C ARG A 695 -16.77 -1.58 -40.92
N ASP A 696 -17.38 -2.32 -41.86
CA ASP A 696 -18.56 -1.85 -42.59
C ASP A 696 -19.78 -1.70 -41.66
N SER A 697 -19.97 -2.58 -40.66
CA SER A 697 -21.10 -2.48 -39.71
C SER A 697 -20.99 -1.32 -38.73
N HIS A 698 -19.77 -0.95 -38.34
CA HIS A 698 -19.51 0.18 -37.45
C HIS A 698 -19.33 1.51 -38.21
N GLY A 699 -19.48 1.52 -39.54
CA GLY A 699 -19.25 2.73 -40.33
C GLY A 699 -17.85 3.31 -40.11
N TYR A 700 -16.84 2.44 -40.02
CA TYR A 700 -15.48 2.83 -39.72
C TYR A 700 -14.85 3.60 -40.89
N GLU A 701 -14.33 4.79 -40.60
CA GLU A 701 -13.60 5.65 -41.53
C GLU A 701 -12.28 6.09 -40.89
N ALA A 702 -11.18 6.05 -41.65
CA ALA A 702 -9.87 6.48 -41.16
C ALA A 702 -9.09 7.27 -42.23
N GLY A 703 -8.52 8.40 -41.82
CA GLY A 703 -7.69 9.25 -42.66
C GLY A 703 -6.25 8.73 -42.77
N GLY A 704 -5.74 8.58 -44.00
CA GLY A 704 -4.33 8.22 -44.22
C GLY A 704 -3.92 6.90 -43.56
N GLU A 705 -4.84 5.94 -43.51
CA GLU A 705 -4.64 4.64 -42.87
C GLU A 705 -3.66 3.76 -43.66
N THR A 706 -2.80 3.06 -42.93
CA THR A 706 -1.99 1.94 -43.39
C THR A 706 -2.21 0.73 -42.49
N VAL A 707 -2.15 -0.48 -43.04
CA VAL A 707 -2.33 -1.72 -42.26
C VAL A 707 -1.07 -2.58 -42.41
N GLU A 708 -0.52 -3.01 -41.28
CA GLU A 708 0.67 -3.86 -41.23
C GLU A 708 0.47 -5.08 -40.32
N PRO A 709 1.08 -6.23 -40.63
CA PRO A 709 1.10 -7.36 -39.71
C PRO A 709 2.02 -7.05 -38.51
N LEU A 710 1.59 -7.45 -37.31
CA LEU A 710 2.39 -7.39 -36.09
C LEU A 710 2.50 -8.79 -35.49
N GLN A 711 3.72 -9.21 -35.17
CA GLN A 711 4.01 -10.36 -34.31
C GLN A 711 4.87 -9.84 -33.16
N SER A 712 4.32 -9.88 -31.96
CA SER A 712 4.95 -9.37 -30.73
C SER A 712 4.25 -9.96 -29.51
N ARG A 713 4.49 -9.43 -28.32
CA ARG A 713 3.91 -9.87 -27.04
C ARG A 713 3.41 -8.65 -26.27
N PHE A 714 2.62 -8.88 -25.23
CA PHE A 714 2.30 -7.85 -24.25
C PHE A 714 3.44 -7.77 -23.22
N GLU A 715 3.50 -6.66 -22.50
CA GLU A 715 4.34 -6.56 -21.31
C GLU A 715 3.87 -7.58 -20.24
N GLY A 716 4.80 -8.10 -19.44
CA GLY A 716 4.50 -9.11 -18.41
C GLY A 716 4.22 -10.52 -18.95
N THR A 717 4.36 -10.76 -20.26
CA THR A 717 4.17 -12.11 -20.82
C THR A 717 5.13 -12.44 -21.96
N ASP A 718 5.64 -13.67 -21.92
CA ASP A 718 6.45 -14.24 -23.00
C ASP A 718 5.64 -14.82 -24.17
N VAL A 719 4.31 -14.76 -24.12
CA VAL A 719 3.48 -15.38 -25.14
C VAL A 719 3.39 -14.49 -26.39
N GLU A 720 4.03 -14.91 -27.48
CA GLU A 720 3.90 -14.25 -28.78
C GLU A 720 2.47 -14.34 -29.34
N ARG A 721 2.01 -13.23 -29.91
CA ARG A 721 0.73 -13.09 -30.60
C ARG A 721 0.93 -12.41 -31.95
N SER A 722 0.24 -12.91 -32.96
CA SER A 722 0.22 -12.34 -34.31
C SER A 722 -1.13 -11.69 -34.59
N GLY A 723 -1.13 -10.55 -35.28
CA GLY A 723 -2.32 -9.79 -35.66
C GLY A 723 -2.02 -8.80 -36.78
N GLN A 724 -2.99 -7.94 -37.06
CA GLN A 724 -2.85 -6.80 -37.98
C GLN A 724 -3.13 -5.51 -37.22
N VAL A 725 -2.41 -4.46 -37.54
CA VAL A 725 -2.57 -3.15 -36.91
C VAL A 725 -2.81 -2.11 -37.99
N ALA A 726 -3.89 -1.36 -37.84
CA ALA A 726 -4.13 -0.15 -38.61
C ALA A 726 -3.45 1.03 -37.92
N ALA A 727 -2.71 1.84 -38.68
CA ALA A 727 -2.11 3.08 -38.24
C ALA A 727 -2.71 4.24 -39.04
N SER A 728 -3.23 5.26 -38.37
CA SER A 728 -3.89 6.40 -38.99
C SER A 728 -3.19 7.72 -38.68
N THR A 729 -3.02 8.56 -39.70
CA THR A 729 -2.41 9.89 -39.59
C THR A 729 -3.44 11.03 -39.64
N GLY A 730 -4.72 10.69 -39.85
CA GLY A 730 -5.85 11.61 -39.84
C GLY A 730 -6.97 11.10 -38.93
N PRO A 731 -8.13 11.78 -38.91
CA PRO A 731 -9.24 11.37 -38.05
C PRO A 731 -9.69 9.94 -38.31
N VAL A 732 -9.97 9.21 -37.24
CA VAL A 732 -10.63 7.90 -37.23
C VAL A 732 -12.03 8.10 -36.66
N SER A 733 -13.04 7.46 -37.22
CA SER A 733 -14.39 7.52 -36.66
C SER A 733 -15.17 6.24 -36.92
N PHE A 734 -15.98 5.85 -35.95
CA PHE A 734 -16.80 4.65 -36.00
C PHE A 734 -17.98 4.82 -35.05
N ASP A 735 -19.05 4.07 -35.32
CA ASP A 735 -20.17 4.00 -34.41
C ASP A 735 -19.95 2.86 -33.42
N VAL A 736 -20.41 3.03 -32.19
CA VAL A 736 -20.45 1.97 -31.17
C VAL A 736 -21.86 1.81 -30.63
N GLU A 737 -22.26 0.57 -30.42
CA GLU A 737 -23.54 0.19 -29.78
C GLU A 737 -23.39 0.20 -28.25
N LEU A 738 -24.44 0.65 -27.57
CA LEU A 738 -24.52 0.74 -26.11
C LEU A 738 -25.92 0.27 -25.66
N GLY A 739 -26.05 -0.11 -24.40
CA GLY A 739 -27.35 -0.25 -23.72
C GLY A 739 -27.96 1.12 -23.43
N GLU A 740 -29.29 1.23 -23.51
CA GLU A 740 -29.99 2.49 -23.19
C GLU A 740 -29.90 2.87 -21.70
N ASP A 741 -29.55 1.92 -20.84
CA ASP A 741 -29.38 2.03 -19.40
C ASP A 741 -27.92 2.21 -18.94
N ASN A 742 -26.98 2.44 -19.87
CA ASN A 742 -25.56 2.64 -19.55
C ASN A 742 -25.34 3.82 -18.58
N ALA A 743 -24.44 3.62 -17.61
CA ALA A 743 -23.97 4.66 -16.69
C ALA A 743 -22.60 5.26 -17.13
N GLY A 744 -22.31 5.23 -18.42
CA GLY A 744 -20.97 5.48 -18.98
C GLY A 744 -20.45 4.27 -19.74
N ALA A 745 -19.35 4.45 -20.47
CA ALA A 745 -18.74 3.36 -21.22
C ALA A 745 -17.21 3.46 -21.22
N HIS A 746 -16.54 2.31 -21.23
CA HIS A 746 -15.09 2.21 -21.37
C HIS A 746 -14.74 1.72 -22.77
N LEU A 747 -13.93 2.50 -23.49
CA LEU A 747 -13.40 2.14 -24.79
C LEU A 747 -11.99 1.57 -24.62
N ARG A 748 -11.83 0.25 -24.75
CA ARG A 748 -10.53 -0.43 -24.74
C ARG A 748 -9.99 -0.54 -26.16
N ARG A 749 -8.71 -0.25 -26.35
CA ARG A 749 -8.00 -0.34 -27.62
C ARG A 749 -6.84 -1.32 -27.50
N LEU A 750 -6.84 -2.31 -28.39
CA LEU A 750 -5.67 -3.14 -28.66
C LEU A 750 -4.80 -2.43 -29.69
N SER A 751 -3.61 -1.98 -29.32
CA SER A 751 -2.74 -1.13 -30.13
C SER A 751 -1.31 -1.69 -30.29
N ASP A 752 -0.54 -0.99 -31.13
CA ASP A 752 0.90 -1.17 -31.25
C ASP A 752 1.61 0.02 -30.60
N GLN A 753 2.28 -0.24 -29.48
CA GLN A 753 2.95 0.78 -28.68
C GLN A 753 4.41 1.04 -29.10
N ALA A 754 4.85 0.62 -30.29
CA ALA A 754 6.22 0.87 -30.75
C ALA A 754 6.63 2.35 -30.74
N GLN A 755 5.67 3.27 -30.91
CA GLN A 755 5.88 4.71 -30.80
C GLN A 755 5.14 5.24 -29.58
N ALA A 756 5.91 5.83 -28.66
CA ALA A 756 5.42 6.55 -27.49
C ALA A 756 4.67 7.83 -27.88
N TYR A 757 3.82 8.34 -26.99
CA TYR A 757 3.07 9.60 -27.16
C TYR A 757 2.04 9.60 -28.29
N GLN A 758 1.43 8.44 -28.58
CA GLN A 758 0.22 8.42 -29.38
C GLN A 758 -0.88 9.19 -28.67
N GLN A 759 -1.53 10.10 -29.39
CA GLN A 759 -2.48 11.04 -28.79
C GLN A 759 -3.60 11.45 -29.74
N VAL A 760 -4.84 11.41 -29.26
CA VAL A 760 -6.03 11.84 -29.99
C VAL A 760 -6.94 12.71 -29.10
N GLU A 761 -7.59 13.72 -29.70
CA GLU A 761 -8.81 14.28 -29.12
C GLU A 761 -9.95 13.28 -29.36
N VAL A 762 -10.65 12.90 -28.30
CA VAL A 762 -11.81 12.01 -28.36
C VAL A 762 -13.07 12.86 -28.41
N ARG A 763 -13.98 12.55 -29.35
CA ARG A 763 -15.31 13.13 -29.41
C ARG A 763 -16.39 12.06 -29.47
N VAL A 764 -17.51 12.35 -28.83
CA VAL A 764 -18.72 11.52 -28.85
C VAL A 764 -19.86 12.36 -29.42
N ASP A 765 -20.43 11.93 -30.55
CA ASP A 765 -21.46 12.66 -31.31
C ASP A 765 -21.06 14.13 -31.64
N GLY A 766 -19.77 14.36 -31.85
CA GLY A 766 -19.19 15.68 -32.15
C GLY A 766 -18.89 16.56 -30.94
N GLU A 767 -19.23 16.13 -29.72
CA GLU A 767 -18.86 16.80 -28.47
C GLU A 767 -17.53 16.27 -27.93
N SER A 768 -16.69 17.14 -27.37
CA SER A 768 -15.38 16.74 -26.85
C SER A 768 -15.53 15.93 -25.56
N ALA A 769 -14.94 14.73 -25.53
CA ALA A 769 -14.89 13.85 -24.36
C ALA A 769 -13.56 13.97 -23.60
N GLY A 770 -12.52 14.49 -24.25
CA GLY A 770 -11.21 14.69 -23.64
C GLY A 770 -10.08 14.30 -24.58
N THR A 771 -8.92 14.01 -24.00
CA THR A 771 -7.71 13.62 -24.73
C THR A 771 -7.26 12.24 -24.26
N TRP A 772 -7.15 11.30 -25.20
CA TRP A 772 -6.54 10.00 -24.95
C TRP A 772 -5.06 10.11 -25.28
N LEU A 773 -4.22 10.06 -24.25
CA LEU A 773 -2.76 10.11 -24.34
C LEU A 773 -2.18 8.78 -23.84
N GLN A 774 -1.42 8.11 -24.70
CA GLN A 774 -0.56 6.99 -24.30
C GLN A 774 0.91 7.44 -24.38
N PRO A 775 1.51 7.86 -23.24
CA PRO A 775 2.88 8.39 -23.22
C PRO A 775 3.96 7.29 -23.27
N LEU A 776 3.64 6.05 -22.90
CA LEU A 776 4.60 4.94 -22.92
C LEU A 776 4.79 4.43 -24.35
N GLY A 777 5.98 3.91 -24.62
CA GLY A 777 6.25 3.18 -25.85
C GLY A 777 7.28 2.09 -25.65
N ASN A 778 7.11 1.01 -26.40
CA ASN A 778 7.90 -0.21 -26.23
C ASN A 778 8.17 -0.86 -27.59
N GLY A 779 9.46 -0.96 -27.96
CA GLY A 779 9.89 -1.57 -29.21
C GLY A 779 9.94 -3.11 -29.19
N THR A 780 9.89 -3.71 -28.00
CA THR A 780 10.04 -5.15 -27.77
C THR A 780 8.68 -5.80 -27.53
N HIS A 781 7.97 -5.36 -26.49
CA HIS A 781 6.61 -5.79 -26.13
C HIS A 781 5.60 -4.80 -26.72
N ARG A 782 5.27 -4.99 -28.00
CA ARG A 782 4.54 -3.99 -28.78
C ARG A 782 3.03 -4.07 -28.66
N TRP A 783 2.46 -5.21 -28.25
CA TRP A 783 1.02 -5.28 -28.02
C TRP A 783 0.67 -4.57 -26.72
N LEU A 784 -0.36 -3.74 -26.77
CA LEU A 784 -0.83 -2.96 -25.64
C LEU A 784 -2.36 -2.91 -25.63
N ASP A 785 -2.95 -3.26 -24.49
CA ASP A 785 -4.32 -2.88 -24.16
C ASP A 785 -4.27 -1.58 -23.35
N ASP A 786 -4.84 -0.50 -23.89
CA ASP A 786 -5.09 0.74 -23.16
C ASP A 786 -6.55 1.17 -23.33
N GLY A 787 -7.01 2.14 -22.54
CA GLY A 787 -8.43 2.50 -22.55
C GLY A 787 -8.72 3.96 -22.27
N PHE A 788 -9.96 4.36 -22.57
CA PHE A 788 -10.48 5.70 -22.35
C PHE A 788 -11.94 5.62 -21.88
N GLU A 789 -12.25 6.35 -20.81
CA GLU A 789 -13.61 6.49 -20.30
C GLU A 789 -14.42 7.45 -21.17
N LEU A 790 -15.56 6.99 -21.68
CA LEU A 790 -16.59 7.80 -22.30
C LEU A 790 -17.55 8.27 -21.19
N PRO A 791 -17.58 9.58 -20.87
CA PRO A 791 -18.36 10.09 -19.76
C PRO A 791 -19.84 9.80 -19.92
N ALA A 792 -20.52 9.42 -18.83
CA ALA A 792 -21.97 9.19 -18.80
C ALA A 792 -22.77 10.36 -19.40
N ALA A 793 -22.31 11.60 -19.16
CA ALA A 793 -22.94 12.80 -19.73
C ALA A 793 -23.03 12.80 -21.27
N LEU A 794 -22.20 12.01 -21.95
CA LEU A 794 -22.15 11.87 -23.41
C LEU A 794 -22.80 10.58 -23.92
N THR A 795 -23.04 9.58 -23.08
CA THR A 795 -23.51 8.24 -23.48
C THR A 795 -24.86 7.83 -22.88
N GLU A 796 -25.22 8.35 -21.71
CA GLU A 796 -26.42 7.96 -20.94
C GLU A 796 -27.70 8.14 -21.79
N GLY A 797 -28.55 7.12 -21.81
CA GLY A 797 -29.80 7.11 -22.57
C GLY A 797 -29.65 6.96 -24.08
N LYS A 798 -28.43 6.71 -24.59
CA LYS A 798 -28.16 6.47 -26.02
C LYS A 798 -27.82 4.99 -26.26
N GLY A 799 -28.55 4.34 -27.16
CA GLY A 799 -28.23 2.96 -27.58
C GLY A 799 -27.12 2.85 -28.64
N LYS A 800 -26.63 4.00 -29.13
CA LYS A 800 -25.58 4.10 -30.15
C LYS A 800 -24.97 5.49 -30.14
N VAL A 801 -23.66 5.60 -30.25
CA VAL A 801 -22.94 6.88 -30.38
C VAL A 801 -21.87 6.83 -31.48
N ARG A 802 -21.54 7.98 -32.05
CA ARG A 802 -20.40 8.14 -32.97
C ARG A 802 -19.16 8.54 -32.17
N VAL A 803 -18.11 7.72 -32.22
CA VAL A 803 -16.79 8.06 -31.69
C VAL A 803 -15.93 8.64 -32.80
N GLU A 804 -15.30 9.78 -32.54
CA GLU A 804 -14.28 10.37 -33.42
C GLU A 804 -12.97 10.52 -32.63
N LEU A 805 -11.88 9.99 -33.19
CA LEU A 805 -10.53 10.07 -32.65
C LEU A 805 -9.71 10.95 -33.60
N ILE A 806 -9.32 12.13 -33.16
CA ILE A 806 -8.64 13.13 -33.99
C ILE A 806 -7.17 13.20 -33.55
N PRO A 807 -6.21 12.69 -34.33
CA PRO A 807 -4.80 12.73 -33.97
C PRO A 807 -4.32 14.15 -33.67
N VAL A 808 -3.65 14.32 -32.54
CA VAL A 808 -3.05 15.61 -32.16
C VAL A 808 -1.89 15.92 -33.10
N GLN A 809 -1.78 17.19 -33.51
CA GLN A 809 -0.74 17.60 -34.45
C GLN A 809 0.67 17.32 -33.87
N GLY A 810 1.46 16.52 -34.59
CA GLY A 810 2.82 16.18 -34.21
C GLY A 810 2.94 14.89 -33.39
N ALA A 811 1.82 14.31 -32.94
CA ALA A 811 1.80 12.98 -32.37
C ALA A 811 2.10 11.92 -33.45
N PRO A 812 2.70 10.78 -33.08
CA PRO A 812 2.74 9.58 -33.90
C PRO A 812 1.39 9.15 -34.47
N PRO A 813 1.38 8.35 -35.55
CA PRO A 813 0.16 7.74 -36.06
C PRO A 813 -0.59 6.99 -34.95
N TRP A 814 -1.92 7.16 -34.89
CA TRP A 814 -2.77 6.43 -33.96
C TRP A 814 -2.95 5.00 -34.44
N THR A 815 -2.54 4.02 -33.63
CA THR A 815 -2.58 2.61 -33.98
C THR A 815 -3.72 1.89 -33.26
N ALA A 816 -4.36 0.95 -33.96
CA ALA A 816 -5.33 0.03 -33.38
C ALA A 816 -5.44 -1.24 -34.24
N SER A 817 -5.63 -2.38 -33.58
CA SER A 817 -6.07 -3.64 -34.16
C SER A 817 -7.55 -3.87 -33.89
N ARG A 818 -8.01 -3.44 -32.71
CA ARG A 818 -9.37 -3.68 -32.23
C ARG A 818 -9.79 -2.58 -31.26
N TYR A 819 -11.09 -2.26 -31.24
CA TYR A 819 -11.73 -1.55 -30.16
C TYR A 819 -12.80 -2.43 -29.53
N GLU A 820 -12.78 -2.53 -28.20
CA GLU A 820 -13.80 -3.21 -27.42
C GLU A 820 -14.51 -2.17 -26.55
N VAL A 821 -15.84 -2.25 -26.52
CA VAL A 821 -16.66 -1.29 -25.78
C VAL A 821 -17.31 -2.01 -24.64
N PHE A 822 -17.11 -1.46 -23.45
CA PHE A 822 -17.73 -1.92 -22.23
C PHE A 822 -18.65 -0.86 -21.68
N GLN A 823 -19.71 -1.24 -20.99
CA GLN A 823 -20.57 -0.32 -20.26
C GLN A 823 -20.65 -0.70 -18.79
N TYR A 824 -20.99 0.29 -17.96
CA TYR A 824 -21.25 0.15 -16.53
C TYR A 824 -22.74 0.10 -16.24
#